data_AF-A0A267FX19-F1
#
_entry.id   AF-A0A267FX19-F1
#
_cell.length_a   1.000
_cell.length_b   1.000
_cell.length_c   1.000
_cell.angle_alpha   90.00
_cell.angle_beta   90.00
_cell.angle_gamma   90.00
#
_symmetry.space_group_name_H-M   'P 1'
#
loop_
_entity.id
_entity.type
_entity.pdbx_description
1 polymer ?
#
loop_
_entity_poly.entity_id
_entity_poly.type
_entity_poly.pdbx_seq_one_letter_code
_entity_poly.pdbx_strand_id
1 'polypeptide(L)'
;TVLVIGSGGREHAVAWKLAQSVQVSTVYVVPGNAGTRGFVNDISNDSNSSVINPQAKFRPPPPGVDIKDFANLSNWCRSSSVDLVFVGPEDPLSKGIADVLTEAGIAVFGPSRLASEIEWSKAFAKQFMKRNSIPTPDFVVCEDLAAIEAIAASLSSLPFKPLVAKASGLAAGKGVVVSDTPAEAIAAAKDLLKRCGGPILLEARVDGPELSLIGFSDGERVSVLPPARDRKRRLDGDCGPNTGGMGAAAPCRLDSDRPFSPIASDQPTNKELLSRLERDFLQRAIDGLRAEGRRFVGALYAGLIRAGVDANGQDDFQALEFNCRLGDPETQALMPLVDCDLYQLCLDCVHGSLTPGPLPCQPSRVSLAAVLVQSPYPASCPGRYPVQGLDSFANQPGDPLLAFHAGTACDAAAAASSGAQTVTAGGRVCNLVAVATGPAECRAALRAALGARRIRFLGVDWRRDIAGCVAGDQTGPVAQSQSGSSAYASSGVNVAEGDHLVDLIKPLCSLTCLTASSACLEGIGSFGAPYSLNNCGGDFLGHCPDPVLVSGVDGVGTKLLVAEAVNQWGGVGVDLVAMCVNDVLCRGARPLFFLDTYSCGRLDARVAAAVVAGVSDGCLQAGCALVGGETAEMPGMYARDSSVDLIGCCVGIVDRSRMLPRLDQMAAGDPIVALLSSGLHSNGYSLARKMIRQLPDGYNSRVAYSTMTTVASSAAGDGPPAGCPLGEELLTPTRIYVNQLGPLIRSGLITGLAHITGGGIIGNLPRCLPTHLGANINLTAWQIPKLIRWLMHSAGMGIEEACCTFNCGIGMLIVTKQQWLANLLNRLPEAFVVGELVAKPGVNLIGQDSVSPLATMEYVLGGLPSATATQPVALGVLISGTGTNLQALLDYSRQMGTSCPYRVALVISNVATAQGLQRATKAGVPTSVLSHKDYPGGRPEFDAALVEELRSKGVQLVAMAGFMRIVTRVLLDAFPGRVLNTHPSLLPAFKGAHAHRDVLASGVRVTGCTAHFVVPEVDAGPIVLQAPAPVLPGDSEETLQDRVKLLEHRLFPAAVAAVARGDCRFVAGPPADKCVWSCEPPSMAEFM
;
A
#
# COMPACT_ATOMS: atom_id res chain seq x y z
N THR A 1 24.60 29.78 7.17
CA THR A 1 23.31 29.26 7.65
C THR A 1 22.26 29.40 6.57
N VAL A 2 21.44 28.38 6.34
CA VAL A 2 20.36 28.40 5.34
C VAL A 2 19.02 28.09 5.99
N LEU A 3 17.96 28.74 5.51
CA LEU A 3 16.57 28.48 5.87
C LEU A 3 15.80 27.97 4.66
N VAL A 4 15.09 26.85 4.81
CA VAL A 4 14.18 26.29 3.79
C VAL A 4 12.75 26.42 4.30
N ILE A 5 11.88 27.05 3.51
CA ILE A 5 10.46 27.23 3.83
C ILE A 5 9.65 26.10 3.19
N GLY A 6 8.85 25.39 4.00
CA GLY A 6 7.93 24.32 3.63
C GLY A 6 8.09 23.05 4.48
N SER A 7 7.42 21.96 4.07
CA SER A 7 7.30 20.74 4.88
C SER A 7 7.09 19.45 4.07
N GLY A 8 7.11 19.53 2.74
CA GLY A 8 6.90 18.40 1.84
C GLY A 8 8.17 17.60 1.56
N GLY A 9 8.06 16.67 0.61
CA GLY A 9 9.20 15.87 0.16
C GLY A 9 10.21 16.70 -0.63
N ARG A 10 9.73 17.69 -1.38
CA ARG A 10 10.57 18.69 -2.05
C ARG A 10 11.50 19.41 -1.09
N GLU A 11 10.96 19.95 0.00
CA GLU A 11 11.78 20.71 0.96
C GLU A 11 12.79 19.83 1.68
N HIS A 12 12.46 18.57 1.95
CA HIS A 12 13.45 17.62 2.48
C HIS A 12 14.56 17.34 1.46
N ALA A 13 14.25 17.08 0.19
CA ALA A 13 15.27 16.86 -0.84
C ALA A 13 16.15 18.11 -1.08
N VAL A 14 15.58 19.31 -1.05
CA VAL A 14 16.34 20.58 -1.13
C VAL A 14 17.25 20.75 0.09
N ALA A 15 16.72 20.58 1.31
CA ALA A 15 17.50 20.68 2.53
C ALA A 15 18.66 19.68 2.55
N TRP A 16 18.39 18.44 2.12
CA TRP A 16 19.39 17.38 1.96
C TRP A 16 20.50 17.78 0.99
N LYS A 17 20.15 18.38 -0.16
CA LYS A 17 21.15 18.81 -1.13
C LYS A 17 21.95 20.03 -0.67
N LEU A 18 21.31 21.01 -0.02
CA LEU A 18 21.98 22.18 0.56
C LEU A 18 22.97 21.79 1.66
N ALA A 19 22.63 20.78 2.48
CA ALA A 19 23.51 20.31 3.55
C ALA A 19 24.81 19.67 3.03
N GLN A 20 24.87 19.24 1.77
CA GLN A 20 26.08 18.71 1.14
C GLN A 20 27.12 19.80 0.85
N SER A 21 26.70 21.06 0.76
CA SER A 21 27.65 22.16 0.54
C SER A 21 28.60 22.29 1.73
N VAL A 22 29.90 22.42 1.43
CA VAL A 22 30.93 22.71 2.43
C VAL A 22 30.78 24.11 3.03
N GLN A 23 30.09 25.02 2.35
CA GLN A 23 29.82 26.38 2.79
C GLN A 23 28.64 26.46 3.77
N VAL A 24 27.79 25.43 3.80
CA VAL A 24 26.61 25.38 4.66
C VAL A 24 26.95 24.70 5.97
N SER A 25 26.88 25.45 7.07
CA SER A 25 27.06 24.94 8.43
C SER A 25 25.77 24.39 9.07
N THR A 26 24.62 24.97 8.73
CA THR A 26 23.32 24.65 9.34
C THR A 26 22.20 24.90 8.35
N VAL A 27 21.23 23.98 8.31
CA VAL A 27 20.00 24.09 7.53
C VAL A 27 18.80 24.04 8.48
N TYR A 28 18.02 25.12 8.51
CA TYR A 28 16.72 25.17 9.18
C TYR A 28 15.62 24.86 8.17
N VAL A 29 14.60 24.09 8.56
CA VAL A 29 13.42 23.83 7.72
C VAL A 29 12.15 24.17 8.49
N VAL A 30 11.29 25.04 7.93
CA VAL A 30 10.14 25.61 8.64
C VAL A 30 8.85 25.47 7.82
N PRO A 31 7.81 24.78 8.35
CA PRO A 31 7.78 24.06 9.63
C PRO A 31 8.54 22.72 9.60
N GLY A 32 8.96 22.27 8.41
CA GLY A 32 9.63 20.99 8.21
C GLY A 32 8.71 19.78 8.46
N ASN A 33 9.30 18.59 8.42
CA ASN A 33 8.64 17.32 8.72
C ASN A 33 9.54 16.47 9.64
N ALA A 34 9.14 15.24 9.93
CA ALA A 34 9.91 14.38 10.83
C ALA A 34 11.36 14.15 10.34
N GLY A 35 11.58 14.07 9.02
CA GLY A 35 12.90 13.81 8.45
C GLY A 35 13.86 15.01 8.49
N THR A 36 13.34 16.23 8.67
CA THR A 36 14.15 17.46 8.69
C THR A 36 14.36 18.04 10.09
N ARG A 37 13.93 17.32 11.15
CA ARG A 37 14.01 17.83 12.54
C ARG A 37 15.32 17.56 13.26
N GLY A 38 16.23 16.78 12.68
CA GLY A 38 17.54 16.44 13.24
C GLY A 38 17.44 15.52 14.47
N PHE A 39 17.95 14.29 14.37
CA PHE A 39 18.22 13.50 15.57
C PHE A 39 19.50 14.04 16.20
N VAL A 40 19.38 14.80 17.28
CA VAL A 40 20.51 15.12 18.16
C VAL A 40 20.81 13.85 18.96
N ASN A 41 21.61 12.95 18.39
CA ASN A 41 22.46 12.09 19.20
C ASN A 41 23.84 12.75 19.20
N ASP A 42 24.32 13.12 20.38
CA ASP A 42 25.65 13.70 20.63
C ASP A 42 26.74 12.99 19.79
N ILE A 43 27.19 13.63 18.71
CA ILE A 43 28.51 13.34 18.14
C ILE A 43 29.47 14.28 18.85
N SER A 44 29.78 13.96 20.09
CA SER A 44 31.02 14.37 20.72
C SER A 44 32.01 13.20 20.60
N ASN A 45 33.20 13.49 20.07
CA ASN A 45 34.41 12.66 20.07
C ASN A 45 34.61 11.60 18.97
N ASP A 46 34.48 11.97 17.70
CA ASP A 46 35.36 11.31 16.71
C ASP A 46 35.94 12.32 15.72
N SER A 47 37.23 12.60 15.87
CA SER A 47 37.97 13.63 15.11
C SER A 47 38.55 13.10 13.79
N ASN A 48 38.18 11.88 13.38
CA ASN A 48 38.80 11.20 12.24
C ASN A 48 37.83 10.65 11.18
N SER A 49 36.57 11.08 11.12
CA SER A 49 35.67 10.72 10.01
C SER A 49 35.55 11.86 9.00
N SER A 50 36.19 11.69 7.83
CA SER A 50 36.08 12.59 6.67
C SER A 50 34.75 12.46 5.91
N VAL A 51 33.71 11.87 6.51
CA VAL A 51 32.38 11.72 5.90
C VAL A 51 31.38 12.51 6.74
N ILE A 52 31.08 13.73 6.28
CA ILE A 52 30.08 14.60 6.92
C ILE A 52 28.70 14.04 6.61
N ASN A 53 28.01 13.47 7.60
CA ASN A 53 26.60 13.11 7.47
C ASN A 53 25.78 14.39 7.16
N PRO A 54 25.16 14.53 5.97
CA PRO A 54 24.43 15.75 5.61
C PRO A 54 23.28 16.07 6.58
N GLN A 55 22.65 15.04 7.16
CA GLN A 55 21.54 15.22 8.10
C GLN A 55 21.97 15.81 9.45
N ALA A 56 23.27 15.74 9.81
CA ALA A 56 23.79 16.32 11.05
C ALA A 56 23.74 17.86 11.05
N LYS A 57 23.53 18.50 9.89
CA LYS A 57 23.39 19.95 9.75
C LYS A 57 21.94 20.44 9.92
N PHE A 58 20.96 19.54 10.03
CA PHE A 58 19.56 19.92 10.19
C PHE A 58 19.29 20.40 11.61
N ARG A 59 18.62 21.55 11.73
CA ARG A 59 18.18 22.08 13.02
C ARG A 59 16.72 22.52 12.96
N PRO A 60 15.92 22.23 14.00
CA PRO A 60 14.59 22.82 14.10
C PRO A 60 14.71 24.34 14.36
N PRO A 61 13.78 25.15 13.82
CA PRO A 61 13.69 26.56 14.21
C PRO A 61 13.33 26.67 15.71
N PRO A 62 13.72 27.76 16.39
CA PRO A 62 13.27 28.01 17.74
C PRO A 62 11.73 28.19 17.80
N PRO A 63 11.10 27.92 18.97
CA PRO A 63 9.67 28.12 19.15
C PRO A 63 9.26 29.56 18.81
N GLY A 64 8.19 29.71 18.03
CA GLY A 64 7.59 31.02 17.70
C GLY A 64 7.83 31.53 16.27
N VAL A 65 8.64 30.83 15.46
CA VAL A 65 8.81 31.16 14.03
C VAL A 65 7.65 30.57 13.21
N ASP A 66 6.77 31.44 12.69
CA ASP A 66 5.62 31.06 11.85
C ASP A 66 5.82 31.59 10.41
N ILE A 67 5.66 30.72 9.42
CA ILE A 67 5.71 31.06 7.99
C ILE A 67 4.57 31.99 7.54
N LYS A 68 3.56 32.21 8.38
CA LYS A 68 2.48 33.17 8.11
C LYS A 68 2.78 34.58 8.63
N ASP A 69 3.81 34.74 9.47
CA ASP A 69 4.24 36.03 10.00
C ASP A 69 5.62 36.40 9.44
N PHE A 70 5.63 37.05 8.27
CA PHE A 70 6.86 37.42 7.58
C PHE A 70 7.70 38.44 8.35
N ALA A 71 7.09 39.29 9.17
CA ALA A 71 7.81 40.26 9.98
C ALA A 71 8.60 39.57 11.10
N ASN A 72 7.95 38.63 11.80
CA ASN A 72 8.62 37.79 12.79
C ASN A 72 9.73 36.94 12.15
N LEU A 73 9.45 36.31 11.01
CA LEU A 73 10.41 35.51 10.26
C LEU A 73 11.64 36.32 9.83
N SER A 74 11.43 37.54 9.31
CA SER A 74 12.50 38.45 8.91
C SER A 74 13.39 38.87 10.10
N ASN A 75 12.78 39.20 11.24
CA ASN A 75 13.51 39.52 12.47
C ASN A 75 14.36 38.35 12.94
N TRP A 76 13.80 37.14 12.89
CA TRP A 76 14.50 35.92 13.26
C TRP A 76 15.66 35.58 12.31
N CYS A 77 15.47 35.75 11.00
CA CYS A 77 16.53 35.52 10.01
C CYS A 77 17.73 36.44 10.26
N ARG A 78 17.47 37.72 10.60
CA ARG A 78 18.53 38.68 10.95
C ARG A 78 19.24 38.32 12.24
N SER A 79 18.50 37.98 13.30
CA SER A 79 19.11 37.62 14.59
C SER A 79 19.90 36.31 14.53
N SER A 80 19.49 35.38 13.67
CA SER A 80 20.14 34.07 13.49
C SER A 80 21.20 34.07 12.38
N SER A 81 21.48 35.23 11.77
CA SER A 81 22.44 35.37 10.66
C SER A 81 22.19 34.36 9.54
N VAL A 82 20.95 34.29 9.05
CA VAL A 82 20.58 33.45 7.90
C VAL A 82 21.11 34.09 6.62
N ASP A 83 22.00 33.38 5.92
CA ASP A 83 22.66 33.87 4.71
C ASP A 83 21.81 33.67 3.46
N LEU A 84 20.92 32.66 3.46
CA LEU A 84 20.06 32.33 2.33
C LEU A 84 18.73 31.77 2.83
N VAL A 85 17.63 32.24 2.25
CA VAL A 85 16.29 31.68 2.41
C VAL A 85 15.86 31.04 1.09
N PHE A 86 15.57 29.74 1.10
CA PHE A 86 14.98 29.01 -0.03
C PHE A 86 13.48 28.85 0.20
N VAL A 87 12.65 29.35 -0.72
CA VAL A 87 11.18 29.25 -0.61
C VAL A 87 10.67 28.10 -1.45
N GLY A 88 10.19 27.03 -0.80
CA GLY A 88 9.67 25.83 -1.46
C GLY A 88 8.25 25.95 -2.01
N PRO A 89 7.24 26.30 -1.18
CA PRO A 89 5.84 26.33 -1.59
C PRO A 89 5.41 27.66 -2.23
N GLU A 90 4.34 27.59 -3.02
CA GLU A 90 3.76 28.68 -3.79
C GLU A 90 3.00 29.72 -2.93
N ASP A 91 2.37 29.29 -1.83
CA ASP A 91 1.53 30.17 -1.01
C ASP A 91 2.32 31.33 -0.38
N PRO A 92 3.50 31.13 0.24
CA PRO A 92 4.33 32.23 0.73
C PRO A 92 4.82 33.18 -0.37
N LEU A 93 5.15 32.66 -1.57
CA LEU A 93 5.56 33.49 -2.71
C LEU A 93 4.44 34.44 -3.14
N SER A 94 3.21 33.91 -3.29
CA SER A 94 2.03 34.71 -3.67
C SER A 94 1.67 35.81 -2.65
N LYS A 95 2.14 35.67 -1.41
CA LYS A 95 1.94 36.63 -0.32
C LYS A 95 3.08 37.62 -0.16
N GLY A 96 4.19 37.46 -0.89
CA GLY A 96 5.32 38.39 -0.88
C GLY A 96 6.36 38.13 0.19
N ILE A 97 6.58 36.87 0.59
CA ILE A 97 7.67 36.52 1.52
C ILE A 97 9.04 37.00 1.00
N ALA A 98 9.28 36.87 -0.30
CA ALA A 98 10.54 37.27 -0.92
C ALA A 98 10.77 38.77 -0.87
N ASP A 99 9.71 39.56 -1.05
CA ASP A 99 9.77 41.03 -1.01
C ASP A 99 10.17 41.49 0.40
N VAL A 100 9.47 41.01 1.44
CA VAL A 100 9.72 41.38 2.84
C VAL A 100 11.13 41.00 3.31
N LEU A 101 11.62 39.83 2.93
CA LEU A 101 12.94 39.35 3.33
C LEU A 101 14.07 40.07 2.56
N THR A 102 13.87 40.33 1.27
CA THR A 102 14.85 41.06 0.44
C THR A 102 14.96 42.51 0.90
N GLU A 103 13.85 43.18 1.23
CA GLU A 103 13.85 44.53 1.83
C GLU A 103 14.61 44.58 3.16
N ALA A 104 14.62 43.47 3.91
CA ALA A 104 15.38 43.33 5.14
C ALA A 104 16.86 42.96 4.93
N GLY A 105 17.33 42.89 3.68
CA GLY A 105 18.72 42.59 3.32
C GLY A 105 19.10 41.10 3.38
N ILE A 106 18.11 40.20 3.37
CA ILE A 106 18.34 38.74 3.39
C ILE A 106 18.31 38.21 1.95
N ALA A 107 19.26 37.35 1.58
CA ALA A 107 19.24 36.71 0.26
C ALA A 107 18.09 35.70 0.17
N VAL A 108 17.23 35.83 -0.85
CA VAL A 108 16.07 34.95 -1.04
C VAL A 108 16.11 34.29 -2.41
N PHE A 109 16.17 32.95 -2.41
CA PHE A 109 15.88 32.16 -3.59
C PHE A 109 14.37 31.90 -3.66
N GLY A 110 13.69 32.73 -4.43
CA GLY A 110 12.24 32.71 -4.65
C GLY A 110 11.76 34.03 -5.23
N PRO A 111 10.82 34.03 -6.20
CA PRO A 111 10.44 35.25 -6.90
C PRO A 111 9.63 36.19 -6.01
N SER A 112 9.64 37.47 -6.36
CA SER A 112 8.75 38.48 -5.75
C SER A 112 7.28 38.10 -5.90
N ARG A 113 6.39 38.72 -5.10
CA ARG A 113 4.94 38.57 -5.28
C ARG A 113 4.50 38.91 -6.70
N LEU A 114 5.11 39.96 -7.26
CA LEU A 114 4.79 40.44 -8.60
C LEU A 114 5.28 39.47 -9.67
N ALA A 115 6.50 38.93 -9.56
CA ALA A 115 7.01 37.94 -10.52
C ALA A 115 6.30 36.58 -10.41
N SER A 116 5.86 36.20 -9.21
CA SER A 116 5.14 34.93 -8.97
C SER A 116 3.70 34.91 -9.50
N GLU A 117 3.17 36.03 -10.01
CA GLU A 117 1.84 36.10 -10.62
C GLU A 117 1.66 35.13 -11.78
N ILE A 118 2.75 34.77 -12.45
CA ILE A 118 2.76 33.77 -13.52
C ILE A 118 2.36 32.35 -13.06
N GLU A 119 2.43 32.03 -11.76
CA GLU A 119 1.88 30.78 -11.19
C GLU A 119 0.50 31.00 -10.56
N TRP A 120 0.36 32.01 -9.70
CA TRP A 120 -0.85 32.16 -8.90
C TRP A 120 -2.05 32.72 -9.68
N SER A 121 -1.85 33.28 -10.88
CA SER A 121 -2.89 33.73 -11.81
C SER A 121 -2.74 33.09 -13.19
N LYS A 122 -3.51 32.03 -13.47
CA LYS A 122 -3.48 31.34 -14.77
C LYS A 122 -3.96 32.23 -15.91
N ALA A 123 -4.90 33.14 -15.65
CA ALA A 123 -5.34 34.12 -16.64
C ALA A 123 -4.17 35.03 -17.04
N PHE A 124 -3.42 35.56 -16.06
CA PHE A 124 -2.20 36.33 -16.33
C PHE A 124 -1.18 35.50 -17.10
N ALA A 125 -0.91 34.27 -16.66
CA ALA A 125 0.08 33.38 -17.28
C ALA A 125 -0.22 33.10 -18.76
N LYS A 126 -1.48 32.81 -19.11
CA LYS A 126 -1.90 32.53 -20.48
C LYS A 126 -1.84 33.77 -21.36
N GLN A 127 -2.31 34.91 -20.85
CA GLN A 127 -2.15 36.20 -21.55
C GLN A 127 -0.67 36.58 -21.70
N PHE A 128 0.18 36.25 -20.72
CA PHE A 128 1.62 36.49 -20.72
C PHE A 128 2.31 35.67 -21.79
N MET A 129 1.99 34.38 -21.86
CA MET A 129 2.48 33.50 -22.91
C MET A 129 2.11 34.02 -24.29
N LYS A 130 0.83 34.39 -24.50
CA LYS A 130 0.35 34.88 -25.79
C LYS A 130 1.08 36.16 -26.25
N ARG A 131 1.22 37.15 -25.38
CA ARG A 131 1.87 38.44 -25.72
C ARG A 131 3.38 38.34 -25.89
N ASN A 132 4.03 37.38 -25.22
CA ASN A 132 5.45 37.09 -25.37
C ASN A 132 5.75 35.98 -26.38
N SER A 133 4.75 35.54 -27.17
CA SER A 133 4.89 34.48 -28.17
C SER A 133 5.43 33.14 -27.61
N ILE A 134 5.09 32.79 -26.37
CA ILE A 134 5.37 31.46 -25.80
C ILE A 134 4.25 30.51 -26.23
N PRO A 135 4.56 29.36 -26.86
CA PRO A 135 3.56 28.40 -27.30
C PRO A 135 2.69 27.91 -26.14
N THR A 136 1.38 27.97 -26.29
CA THR A 136 0.41 27.54 -25.28
C THR A 136 -0.91 27.20 -25.96
N PRO A 137 -1.73 26.27 -25.41
CA PRO A 137 -3.02 25.95 -26.01
C PRO A 137 -3.93 27.18 -26.12
N ASP A 138 -4.72 27.26 -27.18
CA ASP A 138 -5.69 28.34 -27.37
C ASP A 138 -6.66 28.46 -26.18
N PHE A 139 -7.00 29.69 -25.81
CA PHE A 139 -7.81 29.95 -24.63
C PHE A 139 -8.64 31.22 -24.73
N VAL A 140 -9.65 31.30 -23.87
CA VAL A 140 -10.44 32.49 -23.56
C VAL A 140 -10.51 32.65 -22.04
N VAL A 141 -10.45 33.90 -21.56
CA VAL A 141 -10.65 34.25 -20.15
C VAL A 141 -12.07 34.79 -19.99
N CYS A 142 -12.82 34.23 -19.05
CA CYS A 142 -14.17 34.63 -18.71
C CYS A 142 -14.17 35.22 -17.29
N GLU A 143 -14.47 36.50 -17.17
CA GLU A 143 -14.46 37.22 -15.88
C GLU A 143 -15.66 36.87 -14.99
N ASP A 144 -16.80 36.56 -15.60
CA ASP A 144 -18.06 36.33 -14.91
C ASP A 144 -18.94 35.29 -15.62
N LEU A 145 -20.12 35.05 -15.04
CA LEU A 145 -21.08 34.09 -15.56
C LEU A 145 -21.62 34.52 -16.94
N ALA A 146 -21.78 35.82 -17.18
CA ALA A 146 -22.30 36.34 -18.45
C ALA A 146 -21.29 36.09 -19.58
N ALA A 147 -20.00 36.26 -19.32
CA ALA A 147 -18.93 35.91 -20.26
C ALA A 147 -18.91 34.41 -20.59
N ILE A 148 -19.08 33.54 -19.59
CA ILE A 148 -19.21 32.09 -19.81
C ILE A 148 -20.43 31.77 -20.69
N GLU A 149 -21.56 32.43 -20.44
CA GLU A 149 -22.79 32.23 -21.21
C GLU A 149 -22.72 32.76 -22.65
N ALA A 150 -22.03 33.88 -22.86
CA ALA A 150 -21.74 34.39 -24.19
C ALA A 150 -20.90 33.39 -25.00
N ILE A 151 -19.85 32.83 -24.38
CA ILE A 151 -19.01 31.80 -25.00
C ILE A 151 -19.81 30.53 -25.30
N ALA A 152 -20.68 30.12 -24.38
CA ALA A 152 -21.57 28.97 -24.59
C ALA A 152 -22.53 29.18 -25.78
N ALA A 153 -23.04 30.40 -25.96
CA ALA A 153 -23.90 30.76 -27.09
C ALA A 153 -23.14 30.84 -28.43
N SER A 154 -21.83 31.10 -28.39
CA SER A 154 -20.98 31.31 -29.57
C SER A 154 -19.98 30.18 -29.84
N LEU A 155 -20.21 28.96 -29.31
CA LEU A 155 -19.27 27.83 -29.43
C LEU A 155 -18.88 27.50 -30.87
N SER A 156 -19.82 27.61 -31.82
CA SER A 156 -19.58 27.34 -33.25
C SER A 156 -18.66 28.36 -33.94
N SER A 157 -18.48 29.54 -33.34
CA SER A 157 -17.66 30.63 -33.88
C SER A 157 -16.24 30.68 -33.31
N LEU A 158 -15.92 29.87 -32.30
CA LEU A 158 -14.58 29.80 -31.75
C LEU A 158 -13.63 29.05 -32.70
N PRO A 159 -12.36 29.49 -32.84
CA PRO A 159 -11.37 28.81 -33.67
C PRO A 159 -10.90 27.47 -33.07
N PHE A 160 -11.30 27.16 -31.83
CA PHE A 160 -10.96 25.94 -31.11
C PHE A 160 -12.15 25.46 -30.26
N LYS A 161 -12.10 24.19 -29.84
CA LYS A 161 -13.10 23.61 -28.92
C LYS A 161 -12.64 23.81 -27.46
N PRO A 162 -13.37 24.56 -26.62
CA PRO A 162 -13.03 24.71 -25.22
C PRO A 162 -13.41 23.43 -24.47
N LEU A 163 -12.41 22.62 -24.14
CA LEU A 163 -12.59 21.31 -23.49
C LEU A 163 -11.97 21.27 -22.09
N VAL A 164 -11.24 22.31 -21.69
CA VAL A 164 -10.61 22.40 -20.37
C VAL A 164 -11.07 23.68 -19.67
N ALA A 165 -11.56 23.54 -18.44
CA ALA A 165 -11.92 24.67 -17.57
C ALA A 165 -10.93 24.78 -16.41
N LYS A 166 -10.30 25.95 -16.24
CA LYS A 166 -9.34 26.21 -15.15
C LYS A 166 -9.72 27.46 -14.35
N ALA A 167 -9.71 27.37 -13.03
CA ALA A 167 -9.80 28.56 -12.17
C ALA A 167 -8.47 29.35 -12.20
N SER A 168 -8.54 30.68 -12.32
CA SER A 168 -7.32 31.49 -12.45
C SER A 168 -6.43 31.42 -11.20
N GLY A 169 -7.02 31.50 -10.01
CA GLY A 169 -6.29 31.51 -8.73
C GLY A 169 -5.62 30.19 -8.33
N LEU A 170 -4.93 30.21 -7.18
CA LEU A 170 -4.39 29.03 -6.52
C LEU A 170 -5.54 28.15 -5.99
N ALA A 171 -5.72 26.98 -6.61
CA ALA A 171 -6.80 26.05 -6.29
C ALA A 171 -6.30 24.69 -5.77
N ALA A 172 -5.04 24.62 -5.29
CA ALA A 172 -4.41 23.42 -4.73
C ALA A 172 -4.62 22.13 -5.58
N GLY A 173 -4.49 22.25 -6.90
CA GLY A 173 -4.66 21.15 -7.85
C GLY A 173 -6.11 20.72 -8.14
N LYS A 174 -7.12 21.34 -7.51
CA LYS A 174 -8.56 21.05 -7.71
C LYS A 174 -9.29 22.03 -8.63
N GLY A 175 -8.57 23.00 -9.18
CA GLY A 175 -9.12 24.05 -10.03
C GLY A 175 -9.04 23.77 -11.53
N VAL A 176 -8.83 22.53 -11.97
CA VAL A 176 -8.74 22.15 -13.38
C VAL A 176 -9.67 20.99 -13.66
N VAL A 177 -10.53 21.14 -14.66
CA VAL A 177 -11.42 20.09 -15.17
C VAL A 177 -11.17 19.92 -16.66
N VAL A 178 -10.86 18.69 -17.08
CA VAL A 178 -10.76 18.29 -18.48
C VAL A 178 -12.03 17.52 -18.83
N SER A 179 -12.68 17.91 -19.92
CA SER A 179 -13.96 17.38 -20.36
C SER A 179 -13.86 16.82 -21.78
N ASP A 180 -14.79 15.93 -22.14
CA ASP A 180 -14.84 15.37 -23.50
C ASP A 180 -15.76 16.20 -24.42
N THR A 181 -16.65 17.01 -23.84
CA THR A 181 -17.53 17.90 -24.60
C THR A 181 -17.43 19.36 -24.15
N PRO A 182 -17.65 20.33 -25.05
CA PRO A 182 -17.72 21.75 -24.66
C PRO A 182 -18.84 22.04 -23.65
N ALA A 183 -19.95 21.31 -23.71
CA ALA A 183 -21.06 21.49 -22.77
C ALA A 183 -20.65 21.15 -21.32
N GLU A 184 -19.91 20.05 -21.14
CA GLU A 184 -19.32 19.67 -19.84
C GLU A 184 -18.30 20.70 -19.37
N ALA A 185 -17.43 21.18 -20.26
CA ALA A 185 -16.44 22.20 -19.92
C ALA A 185 -17.11 23.51 -19.46
N ILE A 186 -18.19 23.93 -20.12
CA ILE A 186 -19.00 25.09 -19.72
C ILE A 186 -19.66 24.85 -18.35
N ALA A 187 -20.24 23.67 -18.11
CA ALA A 187 -20.82 23.34 -16.81
C ALA A 187 -19.76 23.37 -15.70
N ALA A 188 -18.58 22.82 -15.96
CA ALA A 188 -17.43 22.86 -15.06
C ALA A 188 -16.95 24.28 -14.81
N ALA A 189 -16.90 25.14 -15.83
CA ALA A 189 -16.54 26.55 -15.69
C ALA A 189 -17.53 27.30 -14.79
N LYS A 190 -18.85 27.09 -14.96
CA LYS A 190 -19.87 27.68 -14.08
C LYS A 190 -19.72 27.22 -12.63
N ASP A 191 -19.40 25.95 -12.41
CA ASP A 191 -19.17 25.39 -11.08
C ASP A 191 -17.88 25.90 -10.43
N LEU A 192 -16.79 26.00 -11.19
CA LEU A 192 -15.52 26.59 -10.74
C LEU A 192 -15.69 28.07 -10.37
N LEU A 193 -16.40 28.85 -11.18
CA LEU A 193 -16.68 30.27 -10.89
C LEU A 193 -17.40 30.42 -9.55
N LYS A 194 -18.41 29.58 -9.28
CA LYS A 194 -19.16 29.57 -8.02
C LYS A 194 -18.29 29.19 -6.81
N ARG A 195 -17.40 28.21 -6.96
CA ARG A 195 -16.59 27.67 -5.86
C ARG A 195 -15.36 28.51 -5.54
N CYS A 196 -14.66 28.99 -6.56
CA CYS A 196 -13.36 29.63 -6.40
C CYS A 196 -13.44 31.16 -6.42
N GLY A 197 -14.43 31.73 -7.12
CA GLY A 197 -14.47 33.16 -7.42
C GLY A 197 -13.35 33.59 -8.39
N GLY A 198 -13.55 34.73 -9.04
CA GLY A 198 -12.59 35.29 -10.00
C GLY A 198 -12.60 34.64 -11.39
N PRO A 199 -11.67 35.02 -12.27
CA PRO A 199 -11.71 34.66 -13.68
C PRO A 199 -11.54 33.16 -13.92
N ILE A 200 -12.25 32.64 -14.91
CA ILE A 200 -12.16 31.26 -15.38
C ILE A 200 -11.53 31.22 -16.78
N LEU A 201 -10.61 30.30 -16.98
CA LEU A 201 -10.01 30.00 -18.26
C LEU A 201 -10.76 28.85 -18.93
N LEU A 202 -11.18 29.05 -20.17
CA LEU A 202 -11.62 27.99 -21.08
C LEU A 202 -10.55 27.78 -22.13
N GLU A 203 -10.01 26.57 -22.23
CA GLU A 203 -8.82 26.25 -23.02
C GLU A 203 -9.08 25.04 -23.94
N ALA A 204 -8.41 25.03 -25.09
CA ALA A 204 -8.32 23.86 -25.96
C ALA A 204 -7.69 22.69 -25.20
N ARG A 205 -8.22 21.47 -25.42
CA ARG A 205 -7.54 20.26 -24.95
C ARG A 205 -6.42 19.92 -25.93
N VAL A 206 -5.23 19.70 -25.37
CA VAL A 206 -4.09 19.15 -26.08
C VAL A 206 -3.79 17.78 -25.48
N ASP A 207 -3.67 16.78 -26.33
CA ASP A 207 -3.33 15.43 -25.94
C ASP A 207 -1.87 15.16 -26.33
N GLY A 208 -1.13 14.49 -25.45
CA GLY A 208 0.29 14.22 -25.65
C GLY A 208 1.02 13.95 -24.34
N PRO A 209 2.27 13.50 -24.40
CA PRO A 209 3.07 13.29 -23.20
C PRO A 209 3.42 14.61 -22.51
N GLU A 210 3.12 14.71 -21.22
CA GLU A 210 3.53 15.83 -20.36
C GLU A 210 5.03 15.75 -20.01
N LEU A 211 5.65 16.91 -19.81
CA LEU A 211 7.06 17.13 -19.52
C LEU A 211 7.22 18.26 -18.50
N SER A 212 8.04 18.05 -17.48
CA SER A 212 8.42 19.06 -16.49
C SER A 212 9.79 19.64 -16.87
N LEU A 213 9.79 20.88 -17.36
CA LEU A 213 11.02 21.62 -17.66
C LEU A 213 11.25 22.67 -16.57
N ILE A 214 12.38 22.60 -15.87
CA ILE A 214 12.65 23.46 -14.71
C ILE A 214 13.99 24.15 -14.87
N GLY A 215 14.03 25.47 -14.69
CA GLY A 215 15.27 26.25 -14.72
C GLY A 215 15.41 27.18 -13.53
N PHE A 216 16.65 27.35 -13.09
CA PHE A 216 17.06 28.37 -12.13
C PHE A 216 17.28 29.68 -12.87
N SER A 217 16.81 30.79 -12.32
CA SER A 217 16.90 32.11 -12.93
C SER A 217 17.45 33.12 -11.94
N ASP A 218 18.34 33.98 -12.45
CA ASP A 218 18.83 35.18 -11.76
C ASP A 218 18.09 36.46 -12.18
N GLY A 219 17.01 36.30 -12.95
CA GLY A 219 16.20 37.40 -13.47
C GLY A 219 16.64 37.91 -14.86
N GLU A 220 17.73 37.38 -15.39
CA GLU A 220 18.19 37.65 -16.76
C GLU A 220 18.59 36.38 -17.51
N ARG A 221 19.27 35.45 -16.83
CA ARG A 221 19.78 34.19 -17.37
C ARG A 221 19.05 33.00 -16.75
N VAL A 222 19.02 31.90 -17.50
CA VAL A 222 18.45 30.62 -17.06
C VAL A 222 19.49 29.51 -17.08
N SER A 223 19.51 28.69 -16.05
CA SER A 223 20.24 27.42 -16.03
C SER A 223 19.27 26.26 -15.81
N VAL A 224 19.22 25.32 -16.74
CA VAL A 224 18.12 24.33 -16.84
C VAL A 224 18.50 22.99 -16.23
N LEU A 225 17.60 22.42 -15.43
CA LEU A 225 17.71 21.06 -14.90
C LEU A 225 17.46 20.02 -16.02
N PRO A 226 17.91 18.77 -15.83
CA PRO A 226 17.51 17.70 -16.73
C PRO A 226 15.99 17.59 -16.78
N PRO A 227 15.42 17.26 -17.95
CA PRO A 227 13.97 17.14 -18.10
C PRO A 227 13.42 16.01 -17.23
N ALA A 228 12.33 16.26 -16.52
CA ALA A 228 11.65 15.26 -15.69
C ALA A 228 10.23 15.00 -16.21
N ARG A 229 9.65 13.86 -15.84
CA ARG A 229 8.21 13.61 -16.00
C ARG A 229 7.64 13.13 -14.67
N ASP A 230 6.44 13.58 -14.34
CA ASP A 230 5.67 13.12 -13.18
C ASP A 230 4.53 12.18 -13.59
N ARG A 231 3.90 11.57 -12.59
CA ARG A 231 2.72 10.70 -12.75
C ARG A 231 1.60 11.21 -11.84
N LYS A 232 0.69 12.02 -12.38
CA LYS A 232 -0.37 12.68 -11.60
C LYS A 232 -1.46 11.72 -11.10
N ARG A 233 -1.79 10.69 -11.88
CA ARG A 233 -2.92 9.78 -11.62
C ARG A 233 -2.63 8.81 -10.48
N ARG A 234 -3.64 8.54 -9.65
CA ARG A 234 -3.53 7.77 -8.39
C ARG A 234 -3.17 6.30 -8.55
N LEU A 235 -3.66 5.65 -9.60
CA LEU A 235 -3.55 4.20 -9.80
C LEU A 235 -2.61 3.90 -10.97
N ASP A 236 -2.12 2.66 -10.99
CA ASP A 236 -1.36 2.11 -12.12
C ASP A 236 -2.18 2.26 -13.42
N GLY A 237 -1.51 2.44 -14.56
CA GLY A 237 -2.20 2.64 -15.83
C GLY A 237 -2.65 4.07 -16.10
N ASP A 238 -2.17 5.05 -15.32
CA ASP A 238 -2.70 6.42 -15.31
C ASP A 238 -4.21 6.49 -15.02
N CYS A 239 -4.70 5.56 -14.22
CA CYS A 239 -6.09 5.46 -13.82
C CYS A 239 -6.39 6.20 -12.50
N GLY A 240 -7.68 6.40 -12.22
CA GLY A 240 -8.14 7.00 -10.98
C GLY A 240 -8.05 8.54 -10.95
N PRO A 241 -8.30 9.16 -9.79
CA PRO A 241 -8.30 10.62 -9.68
C PRO A 241 -6.90 11.21 -9.89
N ASN A 242 -6.85 12.46 -10.34
CA ASN A 242 -5.64 13.26 -10.31
C ASN A 242 -5.20 13.48 -8.85
N THR A 243 -3.89 13.53 -8.65
CA THR A 243 -3.24 13.74 -7.36
C THR A 243 -2.18 14.83 -7.50
N GLY A 244 -1.51 15.21 -6.41
CA GLY A 244 -0.33 16.07 -6.48
C GLY A 244 0.91 15.43 -7.11
N GLY A 245 0.83 14.17 -7.58
CA GLY A 245 1.94 13.39 -8.13
C GLY A 245 2.19 12.12 -7.31
N MET A 246 2.20 10.96 -7.98
CA MET A 246 2.46 9.62 -7.43
C MET A 246 3.89 9.12 -7.67
N GLY A 247 4.66 9.84 -8.47
CA GLY A 247 6.07 9.57 -8.73
C GLY A 247 6.62 10.44 -9.85
N ALA A 248 7.93 10.42 -10.02
CA ALA A 248 8.64 11.16 -11.06
C ALA A 248 9.88 10.39 -11.53
N ALA A 249 10.37 10.72 -12.73
CA ALA A 249 11.62 10.22 -13.28
C ALA A 249 12.43 11.32 -13.93
N ALA A 250 13.76 11.22 -13.81
CA ALA A 250 14.71 12.09 -14.46
C ALA A 250 16.03 11.35 -14.78
N PRO A 251 16.78 11.74 -15.81
CA PRO A 251 16.32 12.54 -16.96
C PRO A 251 15.36 11.73 -17.85
N CYS A 252 14.47 12.37 -18.61
CA CYS A 252 13.56 11.68 -19.54
C CYS A 252 13.87 11.98 -21.02
N ARG A 253 13.46 11.07 -21.93
CA ARG A 253 13.45 11.32 -23.39
C ARG A 253 12.50 12.45 -23.74
N LEU A 254 12.98 13.39 -24.53
CA LEU A 254 12.17 14.50 -25.06
C LEU A 254 11.49 14.15 -26.39
N ASP A 255 12.07 13.23 -27.17
CA ASP A 255 11.69 12.90 -28.56
C ASP A 255 10.74 11.70 -28.70
N SER A 256 10.22 11.16 -27.59
CA SER A 256 9.44 9.92 -27.57
C SER A 256 8.02 10.11 -27.07
N ASP A 257 7.07 9.55 -27.84
CA ASP A 257 5.68 9.33 -27.43
C ASP A 257 5.56 8.26 -26.34
N ARG A 258 6.61 7.43 -26.14
CA ARG A 258 6.61 6.47 -25.05
C ARG A 258 6.71 7.22 -23.72
N PRO A 259 5.71 7.12 -22.84
CA PRO A 259 5.82 7.71 -21.52
C PRO A 259 6.98 7.03 -20.78
N PHE A 260 7.96 7.84 -20.35
CA PHE A 260 9.07 7.42 -19.48
C PHE A 260 10.07 6.43 -20.09
N SER A 261 10.82 6.87 -21.11
CA SER A 261 12.13 6.29 -21.42
C SER A 261 13.21 7.24 -20.90
N PRO A 262 13.92 6.93 -19.80
CA PRO A 262 15.11 7.69 -19.42
C PRO A 262 16.28 7.34 -20.37
N ILE A 263 17.06 8.31 -20.82
CA ILE A 263 18.37 8.09 -21.47
C ILE A 263 19.44 8.83 -20.67
N ALA A 264 20.68 8.35 -20.74
CA ALA A 264 21.85 9.16 -20.42
C ALA A 264 21.80 10.53 -21.14
N SER A 265 22.24 11.57 -20.43
CA SER A 265 22.14 12.99 -20.82
C SER A 265 22.99 13.39 -22.04
N ASP A 266 23.74 12.46 -22.63
CA ASP A 266 24.77 12.66 -23.65
C ASP A 266 24.32 12.36 -25.09
N GLN A 267 23.05 12.00 -25.32
CA GLN A 267 22.49 11.87 -26.67
C GLN A 267 22.39 13.26 -27.35
N PRO A 268 22.97 13.47 -28.55
CA PRO A 268 23.02 14.77 -29.22
C PRO A 268 21.64 15.43 -29.45
N THR A 269 20.65 14.63 -29.85
CA THR A 269 19.28 15.08 -30.13
C THR A 269 18.57 15.63 -28.88
N ASN A 270 18.85 15.06 -27.71
CA ASN A 270 18.22 15.48 -26.45
C ASN A 270 18.79 16.83 -25.97
N LYS A 271 20.08 17.09 -26.22
CA LYS A 271 20.75 18.34 -25.85
C LYS A 271 20.31 19.53 -26.70
N GLU A 272 20.19 19.33 -28.01
CA GLU A 272 19.68 20.36 -28.93
C GLU A 272 18.22 20.69 -28.63
N LEU A 273 17.39 19.67 -28.41
CA LEU A 273 15.99 19.86 -28.05
C LEU A 273 15.82 20.54 -26.68
N LEU A 274 16.61 20.15 -25.66
CA LEU A 274 16.59 20.82 -24.36
C LEU A 274 16.96 22.31 -24.49
N SER A 275 18.00 22.63 -25.27
CA SER A 275 18.42 24.03 -25.50
C SER A 275 17.33 24.84 -26.23
N ARG A 276 16.62 24.21 -27.17
CA ARG A 276 15.46 24.81 -27.84
C ARG A 276 14.33 25.09 -26.83
N LEU A 277 13.97 24.11 -26.01
CA LEU A 277 12.90 24.25 -25.01
C LEU A 277 13.26 25.29 -23.94
N GLU A 278 14.50 25.33 -23.47
CA GLU A 278 14.99 26.37 -22.56
C GLU A 278 14.78 27.76 -23.17
N ARG A 279 15.21 27.97 -24.41
CA ARG A 279 15.08 29.25 -25.11
C ARG A 279 13.62 29.65 -25.33
N ASP A 280 12.81 28.73 -25.84
CA ASP A 280 11.46 29.03 -26.33
C ASP A 280 10.44 29.18 -25.18
N PHE A 281 10.69 28.57 -24.02
CA PHE A 281 9.79 28.62 -22.86
C PHE A 281 10.38 29.37 -21.67
N LEU A 282 11.55 28.96 -21.16
CA LEU A 282 12.08 29.52 -19.93
C LEU A 282 12.72 30.89 -20.15
N GLN A 283 13.72 30.98 -21.03
CA GLN A 283 14.43 32.24 -21.29
C GLN A 283 13.47 33.32 -21.80
N ARG A 284 12.57 32.97 -22.73
CA ARG A 284 11.53 33.88 -23.23
C ARG A 284 10.59 34.36 -22.12
N ALA A 285 10.25 33.51 -21.15
CA ALA A 285 9.46 33.93 -19.99
C ALA A 285 10.24 34.87 -19.06
N ILE A 286 11.52 34.58 -18.80
CA ILE A 286 12.37 35.45 -17.97
C ILE A 286 12.55 36.82 -18.62
N ASP A 287 12.81 36.87 -19.94
CA ASP A 287 12.94 38.13 -20.68
C ASP A 287 11.64 38.93 -20.70
N GLY A 288 10.49 38.27 -20.93
CA GLY A 288 9.18 38.92 -20.90
C GLY A 288 8.83 39.49 -19.52
N LEU A 289 9.08 38.71 -18.45
CA LEU A 289 8.86 39.17 -17.09
C LEU A 289 9.77 40.36 -16.74
N ARG A 290 11.05 40.31 -17.12
CA ARG A 290 11.99 41.41 -16.94
C ARG A 290 11.55 42.66 -17.70
N ALA A 291 11.10 42.54 -18.95
CA ALA A 291 10.60 43.66 -19.74
C ALA A 291 9.36 44.33 -19.12
N GLU A 292 8.53 43.55 -18.40
CA GLU A 292 7.39 44.04 -17.63
C GLU A 292 7.76 44.56 -16.22
N GLY A 293 9.05 44.68 -15.90
CA GLY A 293 9.53 45.15 -14.59
C GLY A 293 9.41 44.10 -13.47
N ARG A 294 9.24 42.83 -13.82
CA ARG A 294 9.01 41.70 -12.91
C ARG A 294 10.22 40.78 -12.86
N ARG A 295 11.36 41.27 -12.35
CA ARG A 295 12.59 40.46 -12.25
C ARG A 295 12.30 39.14 -11.50
N PHE A 296 12.56 38.01 -12.14
CA PHE A 296 12.26 36.68 -11.61
C PHE A 296 13.54 35.97 -11.12
N VAL A 297 13.71 35.90 -9.80
CA VAL A 297 14.79 35.14 -9.15
C VAL A 297 14.21 33.87 -8.55
N GLY A 298 14.74 32.70 -8.85
CA GLY A 298 14.25 31.44 -8.30
C GLY A 298 14.14 30.33 -9.33
N ALA A 299 13.32 29.32 -9.05
CA ALA A 299 13.08 28.21 -9.97
C ALA A 299 11.80 28.46 -10.79
N LEU A 300 11.93 28.60 -12.10
CA LEU A 300 10.80 28.63 -13.02
C LEU A 300 10.56 27.21 -13.57
N TYR A 301 9.38 26.69 -13.29
CA TYR A 301 8.90 25.41 -13.79
C TYR A 301 7.92 25.68 -14.93
N ALA A 302 8.10 25.04 -16.07
CA ALA A 302 7.15 24.99 -17.17
C ALA A 302 6.60 23.56 -17.32
N GLY A 303 5.29 23.40 -17.16
CA GLY A 303 4.59 22.17 -17.50
C GLY A 303 4.31 22.15 -18.99
N LEU A 304 5.07 21.38 -19.75
CA LEU A 304 4.96 21.30 -21.21
C LEU A 304 4.19 20.05 -21.62
N ILE A 305 3.53 20.11 -22.77
CA ILE A 305 2.95 18.95 -23.45
C ILE A 305 3.46 18.92 -24.88
N ARG A 306 3.83 17.74 -25.37
CA ARG A 306 4.17 17.53 -26.78
C ARG A 306 2.89 17.27 -27.57
N ALA A 307 2.41 18.27 -28.28
CA ALA A 307 1.15 18.26 -29.03
C ALA A 307 1.23 17.48 -30.37
N GLY A 308 2.44 17.08 -30.77
CA GLY A 308 2.72 16.36 -32.00
C GLY A 308 3.95 16.91 -32.71
N VAL A 309 3.90 16.98 -34.04
CA VAL A 309 4.90 17.65 -34.89
C VAL A 309 4.25 18.80 -35.67
N ASP A 310 4.96 19.91 -35.77
CA ASP A 310 4.55 21.12 -36.47
C ASP A 310 4.65 20.97 -38.00
N ALA A 311 4.25 22.01 -38.74
CA ALA A 311 4.26 22.03 -40.20
C ALA A 311 5.68 21.90 -40.82
N ASN A 312 6.73 22.10 -40.03
CA ASN A 312 8.13 21.96 -40.43
C ASN A 312 8.73 20.59 -40.02
N GLY A 313 7.90 19.69 -39.46
CA GLY A 313 8.34 18.37 -38.98
C GLY A 313 9.10 18.42 -37.66
N GLN A 314 9.03 19.52 -36.91
CA GLN A 314 9.64 19.65 -35.59
C GLN A 314 8.64 19.33 -34.48
N ASP A 315 9.08 18.83 -33.33
CA ASP A 315 8.17 18.60 -32.20
C ASP A 315 7.48 19.89 -31.76
N ASP A 316 6.14 19.88 -31.72
CA ASP A 316 5.32 20.97 -31.22
C ASP A 316 5.12 20.81 -29.71
N PHE A 317 5.78 21.68 -28.95
CA PHE A 317 5.61 21.75 -27.49
C PHE A 317 4.74 22.95 -27.15
N GLN A 318 3.88 22.78 -26.15
CA GLN A 318 3.02 23.86 -25.65
C GLN A 318 3.07 23.89 -24.12
N ALA A 319 3.14 25.09 -23.55
CA ALA A 319 3.11 25.26 -22.10
C ALA A 319 1.67 25.23 -21.58
N LEU A 320 1.38 24.25 -20.72
CA LEU A 320 0.11 24.10 -20.00
C LEU A 320 0.00 25.09 -18.85
N GLU A 321 1.11 25.31 -18.14
CA GLU A 321 1.21 26.19 -16.97
C GLU A 321 2.67 26.52 -16.62
N PHE A 322 2.85 27.58 -15.83
CA PHE A 322 4.09 27.88 -15.14
C PHE A 322 3.90 27.72 -13.63
N ASN A 323 4.95 27.26 -12.94
CA ASN A 323 5.06 27.27 -11.49
C ASN A 323 6.35 28.00 -11.08
N CYS A 324 6.36 28.68 -9.94
CA CYS A 324 7.44 29.56 -9.47
C CYS A 324 8.37 28.91 -8.44
N ARG A 325 8.37 27.58 -8.42
CA ARG A 325 9.05 26.72 -7.45
C ARG A 325 9.41 25.38 -8.09
N LEU A 326 10.18 24.55 -7.38
CA LEU A 326 10.45 23.18 -7.84
C LEU A 326 9.20 22.26 -7.72
N GLY A 327 9.15 21.21 -8.54
CA GLY A 327 8.07 20.20 -8.52
C GLY A 327 8.09 19.29 -7.28
N ASP A 328 6.99 18.62 -6.96
CA ASP A 328 6.94 17.56 -5.92
C ASP A 328 6.01 16.45 -6.46
N PRO A 329 6.52 15.28 -6.91
CA PRO A 329 7.80 14.67 -6.49
C PRO A 329 9.01 14.82 -7.44
N GLU A 330 8.98 15.73 -8.41
CA GLU A 330 10.07 15.89 -9.40
C GLU A 330 11.40 16.30 -8.76
N THR A 331 11.36 17.13 -7.72
CA THR A 331 12.57 17.54 -6.97
C THR A 331 13.31 16.33 -6.40
N GLN A 332 12.57 15.37 -5.86
CA GLN A 332 13.12 14.16 -5.26
C GLN A 332 13.82 13.29 -6.31
N ALA A 333 13.33 13.29 -7.55
CA ALA A 333 14.01 12.62 -8.66
C ALA A 333 15.24 13.42 -9.15
N LEU A 334 15.17 14.76 -9.17
CA LEU A 334 16.21 15.61 -9.75
C LEU A 334 17.42 15.85 -8.84
N MET A 335 17.20 16.14 -7.55
CA MET A 335 18.28 16.53 -6.62
C MET A 335 19.43 15.51 -6.50
N PRO A 336 19.18 14.17 -6.55
CA PRO A 336 20.27 13.19 -6.53
C PRO A 336 21.15 13.21 -7.79
N LEU A 337 20.66 13.76 -8.91
CA LEU A 337 21.39 13.83 -10.17
C LEU A 337 22.21 15.12 -10.32
N VAL A 338 21.82 16.19 -9.63
CA VAL A 338 22.51 17.49 -9.68
C VAL A 338 23.90 17.34 -9.05
N ASP A 339 24.94 17.68 -9.81
CA ASP A 339 26.34 17.51 -9.37
C ASP A 339 26.93 18.80 -8.79
N CYS A 340 26.41 19.97 -9.16
CA CYS A 340 26.88 21.25 -8.65
C CYS A 340 26.46 21.54 -7.19
N ASP A 341 27.16 22.49 -6.55
CA ASP A 341 26.79 23.01 -5.23
C ASP A 341 25.50 23.85 -5.33
N LEU A 342 24.40 23.31 -4.80
CA LEU A 342 23.09 23.97 -4.82
C LEU A 342 23.08 25.28 -4.02
N TYR A 343 23.85 25.39 -2.94
CA TYR A 343 23.92 26.62 -2.16
C TYR A 343 24.52 27.75 -2.99
N GLN A 344 25.65 27.47 -3.65
CA GLN A 344 26.30 28.43 -4.54
C GLN A 344 25.40 28.81 -5.71
N LEU A 345 24.75 27.83 -6.35
CA LEU A 345 23.80 28.08 -7.44
C LEU A 345 22.67 29.03 -7.03
N CYS A 346 22.12 28.85 -5.82
CA CYS A 346 21.06 29.73 -5.30
C CYS A 346 21.59 31.16 -5.07
N LEU A 347 22.79 31.30 -4.51
CA LEU A 347 23.42 32.62 -4.33
C LEU A 347 23.71 33.29 -5.67
N ASP A 348 24.19 32.55 -6.67
CA ASP A 348 24.44 33.08 -8.01
C ASP A 348 23.15 33.61 -8.66
N CYS A 349 22.02 32.96 -8.38
CA CYS A 349 20.70 33.46 -8.80
C CYS A 349 20.34 34.78 -8.08
N VAL A 350 20.53 34.84 -6.77
CA VAL A 350 20.23 36.05 -5.98
C VAL A 350 21.09 37.23 -6.43
N HIS A 351 22.39 37.00 -6.62
CA HIS A 351 23.38 38.02 -6.93
C HIS A 351 23.46 38.40 -8.42
N GLY A 352 22.78 37.68 -9.31
CA GLY A 352 22.88 37.98 -10.74
C GLY A 352 24.23 37.55 -11.33
N SER A 353 24.74 36.39 -10.93
CA SER A 353 25.99 35.79 -11.44
C SER A 353 25.80 34.39 -12.03
N LEU A 354 24.55 34.00 -12.34
CA LEU A 354 24.23 32.67 -12.83
C LEU A 354 24.92 32.35 -14.17
N THR A 355 25.48 31.16 -14.29
CA THR A 355 25.99 30.64 -15.56
C THR A 355 24.83 30.02 -16.35
N PRO A 356 24.54 30.49 -17.59
CA PRO A 356 23.40 30.01 -18.36
C PRO A 356 23.62 28.62 -18.98
N GLY A 357 22.52 27.94 -19.31
CA GLY A 357 22.52 26.65 -19.99
C GLY A 357 22.32 25.42 -19.07
N PRO A 358 22.50 24.20 -19.58
CA PRO A 358 22.23 22.97 -18.83
C PRO A 358 23.09 22.83 -17.57
N LEU A 359 22.46 22.51 -16.45
CA LEU A 359 23.15 22.28 -15.17
C LEU A 359 24.00 21.01 -15.20
N PRO A 360 25.22 21.04 -14.62
CA PRO A 360 26.03 19.85 -14.44
C PRO A 360 25.29 18.78 -13.64
N CYS A 361 25.14 17.59 -14.23
CA CYS A 361 24.49 16.44 -13.62
C CYS A 361 25.35 15.19 -13.80
N GLN A 362 25.16 14.21 -12.92
CA GLN A 362 25.90 12.95 -12.99
C GLN A 362 25.65 12.26 -14.34
N PRO A 363 26.71 11.98 -15.13
CA PRO A 363 26.57 11.34 -16.43
C PRO A 363 26.04 9.91 -16.26
N SER A 364 25.20 9.49 -17.21
CA SER A 364 24.68 8.12 -17.31
C SER A 364 23.87 7.62 -16.12
N ARG A 365 23.40 8.51 -15.23
CA ARG A 365 22.54 8.16 -14.09
C ARG A 365 21.08 8.52 -14.36
N VAL A 366 20.20 7.68 -13.83
CA VAL A 366 18.75 7.84 -13.84
C VAL A 366 18.25 7.78 -12.42
N SER A 367 17.22 8.56 -12.13
CA SER A 367 16.56 8.63 -10.84
C SER A 367 15.06 8.44 -10.98
N LEU A 368 14.49 7.56 -10.17
CA LEU A 368 13.05 7.30 -10.08
C LEU A 368 12.56 7.55 -8.67
N ALA A 369 11.60 8.46 -8.50
CA ALA A 369 10.94 8.72 -7.22
C ALA A 369 9.54 8.08 -7.23
N ALA A 370 9.28 7.17 -6.29
CA ALA A 370 7.95 6.62 -6.02
C ALA A 370 7.36 7.25 -4.75
N VAL A 371 6.13 7.75 -4.84
CA VAL A 371 5.43 8.34 -3.71
C VAL A 371 4.62 7.26 -3.00
N LEU A 372 4.88 7.09 -1.71
CA LEU A 372 4.08 6.25 -0.83
C LEU A 372 3.00 7.12 -0.18
N VAL A 373 1.76 6.68 -0.29
CA VAL A 373 0.58 7.40 0.16
C VAL A 373 -0.17 6.60 1.21
N GLN A 374 -0.93 7.30 2.05
CA GLN A 374 -1.89 6.68 2.95
C GLN A 374 -3.24 6.56 2.24
N SER A 375 -3.79 5.35 2.16
CA SER A 375 -5.16 5.15 1.66
C SER A 375 -6.17 5.86 2.59
N PRO A 376 -7.17 6.59 2.07
CA PRO A 376 -7.66 6.61 0.69
C PRO A 376 -7.22 7.83 -0.16
N TYR A 377 -6.00 8.37 0.01
CA TYR A 377 -5.48 9.48 -0.80
C TYR A 377 -5.83 9.34 -2.30
N PRO A 378 -6.29 10.40 -3.02
CA PRO A 378 -6.29 11.82 -2.67
C PRO A 378 -7.48 12.30 -1.80
N ALA A 379 -8.36 11.40 -1.36
CA ALA A 379 -9.35 11.76 -0.35
C ALA A 379 -8.67 12.07 1.00
N SER A 380 -9.41 12.75 1.89
CA SER A 380 -8.89 13.06 3.22
C SER A 380 -8.50 11.78 3.96
N CYS A 381 -7.29 11.77 4.53
CA CYS A 381 -6.73 10.65 5.27
C CYS A 381 -6.73 11.02 6.77
N PRO A 382 -7.83 10.81 7.51
CA PRO A 382 -7.88 11.11 8.92
C PRO A 382 -7.01 10.10 9.70
N GLY A 383 -6.22 10.59 10.66
CA GLY A 383 -5.40 9.75 11.55
C GLY A 383 -3.89 10.00 11.43
N ARG A 384 -3.19 9.74 12.53
CA ARG A 384 -1.73 9.72 12.63
C ARG A 384 -1.30 8.31 12.96
N TYR A 385 -0.60 7.64 12.05
CA TYR A 385 -0.19 6.25 12.21
C TYR A 385 1.33 6.14 12.29
N PRO A 386 1.89 5.27 13.15
CA PRO A 386 3.32 5.02 13.18
C PRO A 386 3.88 4.67 11.80
N VAL A 387 4.97 5.33 11.43
CA VAL A 387 5.75 5.05 10.23
C VAL A 387 7.04 4.37 10.66
N GLN A 388 7.27 3.16 10.18
CA GLN A 388 8.46 2.36 10.47
C GLN A 388 9.36 2.23 9.25
N GLY A 389 10.67 2.12 9.51
CA GLY A 389 11.67 1.75 8.52
C GLY A 389 12.19 2.88 7.63
N LEU A 390 11.62 4.09 7.75
CA LEU A 390 12.21 5.30 7.17
C LEU A 390 13.62 5.60 7.72
N ASP A 391 13.84 5.33 9.01
CA ASP A 391 15.14 5.55 9.65
C ASP A 391 16.24 4.60 9.15
N SER A 392 15.88 3.57 8.37
CA SER A 392 16.86 2.66 7.73
C SER A 392 17.57 3.27 6.52
N PHE A 393 17.20 4.50 6.12
CA PHE A 393 17.78 5.21 4.99
C PHE A 393 18.60 6.40 5.49
N ALA A 394 19.91 6.24 5.55
CA ALA A 394 20.83 7.30 5.98
C ALA A 394 20.95 8.46 4.97
N ASN A 395 20.45 8.25 3.74
CA ASN A 395 20.49 9.20 2.62
C ASN A 395 21.88 9.82 2.41
N GLN A 396 22.93 8.99 2.37
CA GLN A 396 24.27 9.48 2.10
C GLN A 396 24.48 9.72 0.60
N PRO A 397 25.36 10.67 0.21
CA PRO A 397 25.69 10.87 -1.19
C PRO A 397 26.20 9.57 -1.83
N GLY A 398 25.58 9.17 -2.96
CA GLY A 398 25.93 7.94 -3.67
C GLY A 398 25.10 6.71 -3.29
N ASP A 399 24.22 6.79 -2.29
CA ASP A 399 23.31 5.69 -1.95
C ASP A 399 22.39 5.35 -3.14
N PRO A 400 22.18 4.06 -3.45
CA PRO A 400 21.31 3.65 -4.55
C PRO A 400 19.82 3.83 -4.22
N LEU A 401 19.48 4.00 -2.95
CA LEU A 401 18.12 4.20 -2.45
C LEU A 401 18.10 5.32 -1.40
N LEU A 402 17.25 6.32 -1.61
CA LEU A 402 17.04 7.46 -0.72
C LEU A 402 15.57 7.52 -0.29
N ALA A 403 15.29 7.96 0.93
CA ALA A 403 13.93 8.15 1.42
C ALA A 403 13.71 9.59 1.90
N PHE A 404 12.85 10.34 1.20
CA PHE A 404 12.49 11.72 1.58
C PHE A 404 11.11 11.76 2.22
N HIS A 405 11.06 12.13 3.49
CA HIS A 405 9.83 12.40 4.23
C HIS A 405 9.01 13.51 3.56
N ALA A 406 7.69 13.31 3.45
CA ALA A 406 6.73 14.32 3.02
C ALA A 406 5.74 14.57 4.18
N GLY A 407 4.51 14.04 4.10
CA GLY A 407 3.50 14.13 5.15
C GLY A 407 3.80 13.24 6.36
N THR A 408 4.89 13.53 7.08
CA THR A 408 5.25 12.90 8.36
C THR A 408 5.45 13.93 9.45
N ALA A 409 5.16 13.56 10.70
CA ALA A 409 5.41 14.39 11.88
C ALA A 409 6.00 13.54 13.01
N CYS A 410 6.69 14.18 13.95
CA CYS A 410 7.07 13.53 15.21
C CYS A 410 5.90 13.65 16.20
N ASP A 411 5.51 12.55 16.83
CA ASP A 411 4.54 12.57 17.93
C ASP A 411 5.24 12.88 19.26
N ALA A 412 4.93 14.03 19.84
CA ALA A 412 5.50 14.49 21.11
C ALA A 412 4.85 13.81 22.33
N ALA A 413 3.62 13.27 22.21
CA ALA A 413 2.94 12.60 23.32
C ALA A 413 3.53 11.20 23.60
N ALA A 414 4.07 10.53 22.58
CA ALA A 414 4.80 9.25 22.70
C ALA A 414 6.27 9.42 23.14
N ALA A 415 6.83 10.62 22.99
CA ALA A 415 8.24 10.90 23.30
C ALA A 415 8.60 10.73 24.79
N ALA A 416 7.61 10.77 25.69
CA ALA A 416 7.82 10.63 27.13
C ALA A 416 8.05 9.17 27.60
N SER A 417 7.77 8.16 26.76
CA SER A 417 7.83 6.74 27.17
C SER A 417 8.76 5.85 26.34
N SER A 418 9.17 6.25 25.13
CA SER A 418 9.94 5.36 24.22
C SER A 418 10.71 6.04 23.08
N GLY A 419 10.94 7.36 23.15
CA GLY A 419 11.57 8.14 22.06
C GLY A 419 10.55 8.69 21.06
N ALA A 420 10.92 9.75 20.33
CA ALA A 420 10.02 10.42 19.39
C ALA A 420 9.66 9.50 18.22
N GLN A 421 8.38 9.14 18.09
CA GLN A 421 7.89 8.26 17.02
C GLN A 421 7.47 9.06 15.79
N THR A 422 7.96 8.68 14.60
CA THR A 422 7.50 9.24 13.33
C THR A 422 6.10 8.71 13.01
N VAL A 423 5.17 9.61 12.69
CA VAL A 423 3.78 9.29 12.33
C VAL A 423 3.37 9.94 11.01
N THR A 424 2.34 9.40 10.35
CA THR A 424 1.72 10.02 9.18
C THR A 424 1.07 11.35 9.55
N ALA A 425 1.15 12.33 8.66
CA ALA A 425 0.64 13.69 8.84
C ALA A 425 0.13 14.33 7.53
N GLY A 426 0.04 13.55 6.46
CA GLY A 426 -0.47 13.99 5.16
C GLY A 426 -0.73 12.80 4.25
N GLY A 427 -1.47 13.03 3.15
CA GLY A 427 -1.86 11.96 2.23
C GLY A 427 -0.68 11.33 1.48
N ARG A 428 0.29 12.15 1.03
CA ARG A 428 1.59 11.68 0.56
C ARG A 428 2.54 11.63 1.74
N VAL A 429 2.97 10.43 2.14
CA VAL A 429 3.70 10.22 3.40
C VAL A 429 5.20 10.36 3.17
N CYS A 430 5.77 9.69 2.18
CA CYS A 430 7.19 9.76 1.85
C CYS A 430 7.45 9.43 0.38
N ASN A 431 8.68 9.68 -0.06
CA ASN A 431 9.18 9.36 -1.39
C ASN A 431 10.34 8.40 -1.24
N LEU A 432 10.26 7.23 -1.88
CA LEU A 432 11.41 6.35 -2.04
C LEU A 432 12.01 6.62 -3.42
N VAL A 433 13.29 6.96 -3.47
CA VAL A 433 14.01 7.34 -4.68
C VAL A 433 15.10 6.33 -4.95
N ALA A 434 15.15 5.77 -6.16
CA ALA A 434 16.22 4.90 -6.62
C ALA A 434 17.08 5.62 -7.66
N VAL A 435 18.41 5.52 -7.49
CA VAL A 435 19.40 6.12 -8.39
C VAL A 435 20.31 5.03 -8.92
N ALA A 436 20.36 4.85 -10.24
CA ALA A 436 21.14 3.80 -10.88
C ALA A 436 21.64 4.25 -12.27
N THR A 437 22.36 3.38 -12.97
CA THR A 437 22.85 3.66 -14.34
C THR A 437 21.75 3.51 -15.39
N GLY A 438 20.66 2.83 -15.04
CA GLY A 438 19.55 2.59 -15.95
C GLY A 438 18.17 2.53 -15.28
N PRO A 439 17.08 2.75 -16.06
CA PRO A 439 15.71 2.75 -15.55
C PRO A 439 15.29 1.41 -14.93
N ALA A 440 15.76 0.30 -15.52
CA ALA A 440 15.42 -1.05 -15.08
C ALA A 440 15.96 -1.33 -13.67
N GLU A 441 17.20 -0.92 -13.41
CA GLU A 441 17.85 -1.03 -12.10
C GLU A 441 17.13 -0.16 -11.06
N CYS A 442 16.74 1.07 -11.39
CA CYS A 442 15.96 1.89 -10.48
C CYS A 442 14.61 1.24 -10.15
N ARG A 443 13.88 0.71 -11.15
CA ARG A 443 12.59 0.03 -10.93
C ARG A 443 12.74 -1.21 -10.06
N ALA A 444 13.79 -1.99 -10.33
CA ALA A 444 14.15 -3.15 -9.54
C ALA A 444 14.39 -2.79 -8.07
N ALA A 445 15.23 -1.78 -7.81
CA ALA A 445 15.55 -1.34 -6.46
C ALA A 445 14.30 -0.84 -5.71
N LEU A 446 13.45 -0.04 -6.37
CA LEU A 446 12.17 0.40 -5.79
C LEU A 446 11.25 -0.79 -5.50
N ARG A 447 11.07 -1.72 -6.44
CA ARG A 447 10.21 -2.90 -6.25
C ARG A 447 10.71 -3.80 -5.14
N ALA A 448 12.01 -4.05 -5.05
CA ALA A 448 12.60 -4.85 -3.99
C ALA A 448 12.39 -4.20 -2.62
N ALA A 449 12.70 -2.91 -2.48
CA ALA A 449 12.56 -2.19 -1.23
C ALA A 449 11.09 -2.07 -0.76
N LEU A 450 10.16 -1.81 -1.68
CA LEU A 450 8.73 -1.67 -1.37
C LEU A 450 8.03 -3.02 -1.22
N GLY A 451 8.42 -4.03 -1.99
CA GLY A 451 7.94 -5.41 -1.89
C GLY A 451 8.35 -6.07 -0.57
N ALA A 452 9.58 -5.82 -0.10
CA ALA A 452 10.06 -6.24 1.22
C ALA A 452 9.43 -5.45 2.38
N ARG A 453 8.50 -4.52 2.09
CA ARG A 453 7.85 -3.65 3.08
C ARG A 453 8.85 -2.96 4.01
N ARG A 454 9.99 -2.48 3.46
CA ARG A 454 11.01 -1.76 4.26
C ARG A 454 10.46 -0.50 4.91
N ILE A 455 9.42 0.11 4.33
CA ILE A 455 8.68 1.23 4.92
C ILE A 455 7.26 0.75 5.20
N ARG A 456 6.78 0.91 6.44
CA ARG A 456 5.47 0.42 6.89
C ARG A 456 4.68 1.51 7.60
N PHE A 457 3.42 1.65 7.22
CA PHE A 457 2.42 2.42 7.96
C PHE A 457 1.02 1.94 7.52
N LEU A 458 -0.01 2.25 8.32
CA LEU A 458 -1.36 1.77 8.04
C LEU A 458 -1.86 2.29 6.69
N GLY A 459 -2.32 1.37 5.84
CA GLY A 459 -2.89 1.72 4.54
C GLY A 459 -1.87 2.26 3.53
N VAL A 460 -0.59 1.94 3.69
CA VAL A 460 0.46 2.27 2.70
C VAL A 460 0.09 1.73 1.31
N ASP A 461 0.16 2.60 0.31
CA ASP A 461 -0.04 2.26 -1.10
C ASP A 461 0.87 3.11 -2.00
N TRP A 462 1.16 2.65 -3.20
CA TRP A 462 2.01 3.32 -4.18
C TRP A 462 1.76 2.78 -5.58
N ARG A 463 2.22 3.50 -6.61
CA ARG A 463 2.18 3.03 -8.00
C ARG A 463 3.35 2.09 -8.31
N ARG A 464 3.06 0.99 -9.00
CA ARG A 464 4.05 -0.04 -9.38
C ARG A 464 4.66 0.18 -10.76
N ASP A 465 4.09 1.09 -11.53
CA ASP A 465 4.44 1.44 -12.90
C ASP A 465 5.20 2.78 -13.01
N ILE A 466 5.79 3.27 -11.91
CA ILE A 466 6.69 4.43 -11.94
C ILE A 466 7.85 4.11 -12.90
N ALA A 467 7.88 4.84 -14.02
CA ALA A 467 8.74 4.65 -15.18
C ALA A 467 8.61 3.32 -15.95
N GLY A 468 7.41 2.74 -16.05
CA GLY A 468 7.09 1.62 -16.95
C GLY A 468 5.92 1.92 -17.91
N CYS A 469 5.88 1.20 -19.04
CA CYS A 469 4.70 1.14 -19.90
C CYS A 469 3.60 0.30 -19.22
N VAL A 470 2.36 0.75 -19.36
CA VAL A 470 1.15 -0.03 -19.06
C VAL A 470 1.12 -1.18 -20.08
N ALA A 471 0.75 -2.39 -19.65
CA ALA A 471 0.47 -3.48 -20.57
C ALA A 471 -0.61 -3.03 -21.59
N GLY A 472 -0.21 -2.75 -22.84
CA GLY A 472 -1.11 -2.26 -23.89
C GLY A 472 -0.46 -1.46 -25.02
N ASP A 473 0.70 -0.83 -24.82
CA ASP A 473 1.28 0.13 -25.79
C ASP A 473 2.37 -0.44 -26.72
N GLN A 474 2.03 -1.48 -27.49
CA GLN A 474 2.78 -1.83 -28.70
C GLN A 474 1.95 -1.54 -29.96
N THR A 475 2.07 -0.34 -30.52
CA THR A 475 1.69 -0.06 -31.91
C THR A 475 2.78 0.75 -32.61
N GLY A 476 3.51 0.09 -33.52
CA GLY A 476 4.52 0.66 -34.41
C GLY A 476 5.38 -0.46 -35.01
N PRO A 477 5.59 -0.51 -36.34
CA PRO A 477 5.58 -1.75 -37.10
C PRO A 477 6.87 -2.56 -36.91
N VAL A 478 6.80 -3.61 -36.10
CA VAL A 478 7.69 -4.76 -36.28
C VAL A 478 7.13 -5.54 -37.46
N ALA A 479 7.94 -5.69 -38.50
CA ALA A 479 7.62 -6.51 -39.66
C ALA A 479 7.02 -7.84 -39.18
N GLN A 480 5.78 -8.12 -39.60
CA GLN A 480 5.12 -9.38 -39.36
C GLN A 480 5.96 -10.49 -40.00
N SER A 481 6.86 -11.11 -39.24
CA SER A 481 7.09 -12.53 -39.41
C SER A 481 5.89 -13.21 -38.77
N GLN A 482 5.00 -13.72 -39.62
CA GLN A 482 3.97 -14.68 -39.21
C GLN A 482 4.65 -15.85 -38.50
N SER A 483 4.73 -15.83 -37.17
CA SER A 483 4.97 -17.04 -36.40
C SER A 483 3.60 -17.61 -36.06
N GLY A 484 3.21 -18.67 -36.77
CA GLY A 484 2.09 -19.49 -36.34
C GLY A 484 2.25 -19.89 -34.89
N SER A 485 1.12 -20.02 -34.17
CA SER A 485 1.01 -20.73 -32.90
C SER A 485 1.98 -21.92 -32.90
N SER A 486 3.04 -21.88 -32.10
CA SER A 486 3.94 -23.01 -32.00
C SER A 486 3.14 -24.20 -31.47
N ALA A 487 3.49 -25.41 -31.90
CA ALA A 487 2.86 -26.62 -31.38
C ALA A 487 2.92 -26.68 -29.83
N TYR A 488 3.96 -26.08 -29.24
CA TYR A 488 4.17 -26.02 -27.79
C TYR A 488 3.18 -25.11 -27.07
N ALA A 489 2.85 -23.93 -27.63
CA ALA A 489 1.81 -23.06 -27.07
C ALA A 489 0.42 -23.72 -27.11
N SER A 490 0.15 -24.51 -28.16
CA SER A 490 -1.10 -25.29 -28.25
C SER A 490 -1.19 -26.43 -27.24
N SER A 491 -0.08 -26.82 -26.60
CA SER A 491 -0.05 -27.74 -25.46
C SER A 491 -0.33 -27.06 -24.11
N GLY A 492 -0.61 -25.75 -24.11
CA GLY A 492 -1.01 -24.99 -22.91
C GLY A 492 0.12 -24.29 -22.16
N VAL A 493 1.35 -24.29 -22.70
CA VAL A 493 2.53 -23.65 -22.06
C VAL A 493 2.78 -22.26 -22.65
N ASN A 494 2.91 -21.24 -21.80
CA ASN A 494 3.08 -19.85 -22.18
C ASN A 494 4.52 -19.36 -21.94
N VAL A 495 5.38 -19.54 -22.95
CA VAL A 495 6.79 -19.12 -22.92
C VAL A 495 6.95 -17.62 -22.63
N ALA A 496 6.08 -16.77 -23.18
CA ALA A 496 6.14 -15.32 -22.99
C ALA A 496 5.84 -14.91 -21.52
N GLU A 497 4.98 -15.66 -20.83
CA GLU A 497 4.71 -15.43 -19.41
C GLU A 497 5.89 -15.89 -18.54
N GLY A 498 6.61 -16.94 -18.96
CA GLY A 498 7.87 -17.36 -18.36
C GLY A 498 8.97 -16.30 -18.49
N ASP A 499 9.17 -15.75 -19.68
CA ASP A 499 10.14 -14.66 -19.91
C ASP A 499 9.79 -13.43 -19.08
N HIS A 500 8.51 -13.09 -18.99
CA HIS A 500 8.02 -12.00 -18.14
C HIS A 500 8.31 -12.25 -16.66
N LEU A 501 8.12 -13.48 -16.15
CA LEU A 501 8.49 -13.83 -14.78
C LEU A 501 9.99 -13.62 -14.54
N VAL A 502 10.85 -14.10 -15.45
CA VAL A 502 12.30 -13.96 -15.34
C VAL A 502 12.71 -12.49 -15.18
N ASP A 503 12.09 -11.59 -15.95
CA ASP A 503 12.34 -10.15 -15.84
C ASP A 503 11.88 -9.55 -14.49
N LEU A 504 10.83 -10.10 -13.88
CA LEU A 504 10.35 -9.69 -12.56
C LEU A 504 11.29 -10.15 -11.43
N ILE A 505 11.87 -11.36 -11.53
CA ILE A 505 12.61 -11.99 -10.43
C ILE A 505 14.12 -11.77 -10.47
N LYS A 506 14.72 -11.54 -11.65
CA LYS A 506 16.16 -11.25 -11.81
C LYS A 506 16.72 -10.26 -10.79
N PRO A 507 16.05 -9.13 -10.49
CA PRO A 507 16.59 -8.17 -9.54
C PRO A 507 16.46 -8.58 -8.08
N LEU A 508 15.44 -9.39 -7.75
CA LEU A 508 15.27 -9.97 -6.41
C LEU A 508 16.43 -10.92 -6.10
N CYS A 509 16.73 -11.83 -7.04
CA CYS A 509 17.87 -12.75 -6.90
C CYS A 509 19.20 -11.99 -6.85
N SER A 510 19.39 -10.99 -7.70
CA SER A 510 20.60 -10.15 -7.71
C SER A 510 20.84 -9.46 -6.37
N LEU A 511 19.78 -8.97 -5.71
CA LEU A 511 19.89 -8.35 -4.39
C LEU A 511 20.50 -9.32 -3.37
N THR A 512 20.02 -10.56 -3.30
CA THR A 512 20.56 -11.56 -2.37
C THR A 512 22.03 -11.88 -2.63
N CYS A 513 22.45 -11.90 -3.90
CA CYS A 513 23.84 -12.13 -4.29
C CYS A 513 24.75 -10.95 -3.91
N LEU A 514 24.23 -9.72 -3.95
CA LEU A 514 24.99 -8.52 -3.58
C LEU A 514 25.09 -8.32 -2.07
N THR A 515 24.02 -8.58 -1.32
CA THR A 515 23.92 -8.19 0.10
C THR A 515 24.09 -9.34 1.07
N ALA A 516 23.75 -10.58 0.68
CA ALA A 516 23.85 -11.75 1.57
C ALA A 516 25.09 -12.61 1.29
N SER A 517 25.56 -12.70 0.03
CA SER A 517 26.82 -13.39 -0.27
C SER A 517 27.44 -13.02 -1.62
N SER A 518 28.47 -12.18 -1.60
CA SER A 518 29.33 -11.84 -2.76
C SER A 518 30.10 -13.03 -3.36
N ALA A 519 29.89 -14.23 -2.81
CA ALA A 519 30.41 -15.48 -3.32
C ALA A 519 29.64 -16.02 -4.53
N CYS A 520 28.41 -15.57 -4.75
CA CYS A 520 27.69 -15.87 -5.97
C CYS A 520 28.35 -15.10 -7.14
N LEU A 521 28.85 -15.83 -8.14
CA LEU A 521 29.64 -15.23 -9.22
C LEU A 521 28.78 -14.73 -10.39
N GLU A 522 27.59 -15.31 -10.57
CA GLU A 522 26.64 -14.98 -11.65
C GLU A 522 25.19 -15.07 -11.15
N GLY A 523 24.30 -14.26 -11.72
CA GLY A 523 22.87 -14.28 -11.40
C GLY A 523 22.09 -15.40 -12.11
N ILE A 524 20.76 -15.37 -11.99
CA ILE A 524 19.87 -16.37 -12.61
C ILE A 524 19.87 -16.31 -14.14
N GLY A 525 19.65 -17.46 -14.79
CA GLY A 525 19.48 -17.56 -16.25
C GLY A 525 20.61 -18.26 -17.01
N SER A 526 21.65 -18.74 -16.32
CA SER A 526 22.63 -19.69 -16.87
C SER A 526 22.21 -21.13 -16.60
N PHE A 527 22.93 -22.12 -17.16
CA PHE A 527 22.64 -23.55 -16.95
C PHE A 527 22.80 -24.03 -15.49
N GLY A 528 23.48 -23.24 -14.66
CA GLY A 528 23.70 -23.54 -13.24
C GLY A 528 24.46 -22.40 -12.59
N ALA A 529 24.19 -22.15 -11.31
CA ALA A 529 24.75 -21.01 -10.62
C ALA A 529 26.12 -21.31 -9.98
N PRO A 530 27.21 -20.64 -10.42
CA PRO A 530 28.52 -20.79 -9.80
C PRO A 530 28.61 -20.07 -8.44
N TYR A 531 29.16 -20.76 -7.44
CA TYR A 531 29.37 -20.24 -6.09
C TYR A 531 30.83 -20.44 -5.63
N SER A 532 31.51 -19.36 -5.28
CA SER A 532 32.91 -19.37 -4.86
C SER A 532 33.06 -19.53 -3.35
N LEU A 533 33.58 -20.67 -2.91
CA LEU A 533 33.93 -20.85 -1.50
C LEU A 533 35.02 -19.86 -1.05
N ASN A 534 35.95 -19.47 -1.93
CA ASN A 534 36.99 -18.49 -1.61
C ASN A 534 36.42 -17.11 -1.23
N ASN A 535 35.26 -16.77 -1.79
CA ASN A 535 34.62 -15.46 -1.60
C ASN A 535 33.55 -15.49 -0.50
N CYS A 536 33.41 -16.59 0.26
CA CYS A 536 32.34 -16.78 1.25
C CYS A 536 32.53 -15.97 2.56
N GLY A 537 33.31 -14.89 2.50
CA GLY A 537 33.80 -14.08 3.63
C GLY A 537 35.19 -14.52 4.09
N GLY A 538 36.16 -13.59 4.12
CA GLY A 538 37.58 -13.86 4.42
C GLY A 538 37.85 -14.57 5.77
N ASP A 539 36.90 -14.56 6.70
CA ASP A 539 37.02 -15.20 8.01
C ASP A 539 36.62 -16.68 8.04
N PHE A 540 35.81 -17.20 7.09
CA PHE A 540 35.26 -18.55 7.25
C PHE A 540 36.23 -19.66 6.83
N LEU A 541 36.88 -19.56 5.66
CA LEU A 541 37.86 -20.57 5.23
C LEU A 541 39.15 -20.56 6.06
N GLY A 542 39.53 -19.41 6.64
CA GLY A 542 40.63 -19.33 7.62
C GLY A 542 40.33 -20.03 8.95
N HIS A 543 39.07 -20.37 9.22
CA HIS A 543 38.59 -20.96 10.48
C HIS A 543 37.78 -22.26 10.29
N CYS A 544 37.80 -22.85 9.08
CA CYS A 544 37.10 -24.08 8.70
C CYS A 544 38.09 -25.04 8.00
N PRO A 545 39.05 -25.63 8.74
CA PRO A 545 40.09 -26.49 8.18
C PRO A 545 39.56 -27.76 7.49
N ASP A 546 38.38 -28.26 7.87
CA ASP A 546 37.75 -29.44 7.25
C ASP A 546 36.29 -29.12 6.87
N PRO A 547 36.08 -28.40 5.75
CA PRO A 547 34.77 -27.94 5.33
C PRO A 547 33.89 -29.08 4.82
N VAL A 548 32.66 -29.16 5.32
CA VAL A 548 31.61 -30.10 4.94
C VAL A 548 30.41 -29.32 4.42
N LEU A 549 29.94 -29.69 3.22
CA LEU A 549 28.69 -29.17 2.67
C LEU A 549 27.49 -29.95 3.22
N VAL A 550 26.43 -29.22 3.54
CA VAL A 550 25.16 -29.78 4.02
C VAL A 550 24.04 -29.27 3.11
N SER A 551 23.32 -30.18 2.48
CA SER A 551 22.13 -29.85 1.69
C SER A 551 20.85 -30.24 2.43
N GLY A 552 19.82 -29.40 2.35
CA GLY A 552 18.48 -29.68 2.85
C GLY A 552 17.43 -29.33 1.79
N VAL A 553 16.48 -30.24 1.56
CA VAL A 553 15.40 -30.07 0.59
C VAL A 553 14.07 -30.26 1.32
N ASP A 554 13.15 -29.32 1.14
CA ASP A 554 11.80 -29.41 1.70
C ASP A 554 10.83 -28.52 0.89
N GLY A 555 9.53 -28.61 1.19
CA GLY A 555 8.48 -27.81 0.56
C GLY A 555 7.53 -27.15 1.55
N VAL A 556 6.62 -26.33 1.03
CA VAL A 556 5.57 -25.66 1.84
C VAL A 556 4.36 -26.57 2.06
N GLY A 557 4.12 -27.53 1.17
CA GLY A 557 3.00 -28.46 1.27
C GLY A 557 1.64 -27.77 1.22
N THR A 558 0.66 -28.28 1.97
CA THR A 558 -0.74 -27.87 1.79
C THR A 558 -1.10 -26.50 2.37
N LYS A 559 -0.14 -25.77 2.97
CA LYS A 559 -0.28 -24.33 3.29
C LYS A 559 -0.50 -23.49 2.03
N LEU A 560 -0.02 -23.94 0.86
CA LEU A 560 -0.28 -23.32 -0.44
C LEU A 560 -1.78 -23.23 -0.78
N LEU A 561 -2.59 -24.19 -0.31
CA LEU A 561 -4.04 -24.19 -0.51
C LEU A 561 -4.78 -23.23 0.42
N VAL A 562 -4.11 -22.71 1.46
CA VAL A 562 -4.61 -21.57 2.24
C VAL A 562 -4.24 -20.28 1.52
N ALA A 563 -2.99 -20.14 1.07
CA ALA A 563 -2.50 -19.00 0.29
C ALA A 563 -3.37 -18.73 -0.95
N GLU A 564 -3.72 -19.79 -1.69
CA GLU A 564 -4.65 -19.73 -2.81
C GLU A 564 -6.04 -19.27 -2.39
N ALA A 565 -6.58 -19.83 -1.29
CA ALA A 565 -7.95 -19.56 -0.86
C ALA A 565 -8.18 -18.12 -0.38
N VAL A 566 -7.15 -17.44 0.13
CA VAL A 566 -7.22 -16.02 0.54
C VAL A 566 -6.44 -15.08 -0.38
N ASN A 567 -5.89 -15.61 -1.48
CA ASN A 567 -5.06 -14.91 -2.46
C ASN A 567 -3.88 -14.12 -1.85
N GLN A 568 -3.12 -14.75 -0.95
CA GLN A 568 -1.94 -14.17 -0.29
C GLN A 568 -0.73 -15.10 -0.44
N TRP A 569 0.22 -14.72 -1.28
CA TRP A 569 1.31 -15.59 -1.73
C TRP A 569 2.71 -15.23 -1.22
N GLY A 570 2.93 -14.00 -0.75
CA GLY A 570 4.28 -13.55 -0.36
C GLY A 570 4.88 -14.32 0.81
N GLY A 571 4.09 -14.62 1.84
CA GLY A 571 4.58 -15.30 3.05
C GLY A 571 5.06 -16.73 2.81
N VAL A 572 4.48 -17.45 1.84
CA VAL A 572 4.85 -18.85 1.56
C VAL A 572 6.24 -18.99 0.94
N GLY A 573 6.79 -17.94 0.32
CA GLY A 573 8.18 -17.92 -0.11
C GLY A 573 9.16 -17.92 1.06
N VAL A 574 8.85 -17.19 2.14
CA VAL A 574 9.65 -17.21 3.37
C VAL A 574 9.54 -18.57 4.05
N ASP A 575 8.34 -19.16 4.10
CA ASP A 575 8.15 -20.53 4.60
C ASP A 575 9.04 -21.53 3.86
N LEU A 576 9.11 -21.45 2.52
CA LEU A 576 9.94 -22.33 1.71
C LEU A 576 11.41 -22.28 2.14
N VAL A 577 11.95 -21.07 2.34
CA VAL A 577 13.33 -20.91 2.81
C VAL A 577 13.49 -21.43 4.23
N ALA A 578 12.59 -21.05 5.13
CA ALA A 578 12.65 -21.42 6.54
C ALA A 578 12.67 -22.93 6.76
N MET A 579 11.88 -23.69 5.99
CA MET A 579 11.85 -25.15 6.07
C MET A 579 13.23 -25.76 5.78
N CYS A 580 13.97 -25.28 4.77
CA CYS A 580 15.26 -25.86 4.44
C CYS A 580 16.41 -25.29 5.28
N VAL A 581 16.48 -23.97 5.49
CA VAL A 581 17.64 -23.34 6.16
C VAL A 581 17.71 -23.72 7.64
N ASN A 582 16.57 -23.90 8.31
CA ASN A 582 16.53 -24.33 9.70
C ASN A 582 16.98 -25.80 9.84
N ASP A 583 16.67 -26.67 8.88
CA ASP A 583 17.13 -28.06 8.85
C ASP A 583 18.64 -28.17 8.60
N VAL A 584 19.16 -27.35 7.68
CA VAL A 584 20.61 -27.20 7.45
C VAL A 584 21.30 -26.69 8.72
N LEU A 585 20.70 -25.73 9.41
CA LEU A 585 21.20 -25.19 10.68
C LEU A 585 21.25 -26.25 11.78
N CYS A 586 20.33 -27.23 11.80
CA CYS A 586 20.38 -28.36 12.75
C CYS A 586 21.63 -29.24 12.61
N ARG A 587 22.35 -29.15 11.48
CA ARG A 587 23.67 -29.80 11.28
C ARG A 587 24.84 -28.90 11.70
N GLY A 588 24.56 -27.71 12.22
CA GLY A 588 25.55 -26.69 12.55
C GLY A 588 26.02 -25.87 11.33
N ALA A 589 25.39 -26.07 10.16
CA ALA A 589 25.81 -25.44 8.92
C ALA A 589 25.26 -24.02 8.76
N ARG A 590 26.13 -23.14 8.25
CA ARG A 590 25.77 -21.80 7.78
C ARG A 590 25.21 -21.92 6.36
N PRO A 591 23.98 -21.45 6.09
CA PRO A 591 23.45 -21.37 4.73
C PRO A 591 24.37 -20.57 3.80
N LEU A 592 24.57 -21.05 2.57
CA LEU A 592 25.38 -20.39 1.54
C LEU A 592 24.51 -19.88 0.39
N PHE A 593 23.71 -20.77 -0.18
CA PHE A 593 22.79 -20.46 -1.26
C PHE A 593 21.53 -21.32 -1.21
N PHE A 594 20.51 -20.86 -1.91
CA PHE A 594 19.18 -21.44 -1.99
C PHE A 594 18.74 -21.57 -3.44
N LEU A 595 18.10 -22.69 -3.78
CA LEU A 595 17.42 -22.93 -5.05
C LEU A 595 15.94 -23.19 -4.83
N ASP A 596 15.08 -22.69 -5.70
CA ASP A 596 13.63 -22.86 -5.64
C ASP A 596 13.07 -23.51 -6.91
N THR A 597 12.13 -24.44 -6.74
CA THR A 597 11.32 -25.00 -7.82
C THR A 597 9.90 -24.48 -7.65
N TYR A 598 9.43 -23.70 -8.62
CA TYR A 598 8.06 -23.23 -8.73
C TYR A 598 7.34 -24.04 -9.82
N SER A 599 6.43 -24.91 -9.41
CA SER A 599 5.65 -25.72 -10.35
C SER A 599 4.18 -25.32 -10.29
N CYS A 600 3.52 -25.18 -11.44
CA CYS A 600 2.11 -24.76 -11.50
C CYS A 600 1.33 -25.42 -12.64
N GLY A 601 0.00 -25.45 -12.51
CA GLY A 601 -0.88 -25.91 -13.58
C GLY A 601 -0.91 -24.92 -14.76
N ARG A 602 -1.04 -23.64 -14.44
CA ARG A 602 -0.93 -22.50 -15.36
C ARG A 602 -0.12 -21.39 -14.71
N LEU A 603 0.81 -20.82 -15.47
CA LEU A 603 1.70 -19.78 -14.98
C LEU A 603 0.98 -18.44 -14.91
N ASP A 604 1.03 -17.82 -13.73
CA ASP A 604 0.76 -16.40 -13.51
C ASP A 604 2.04 -15.76 -13.00
N ALA A 605 2.69 -14.93 -13.83
CA ALA A 605 3.99 -14.35 -13.50
C ALA A 605 3.93 -13.44 -12.27
N ARG A 606 2.77 -12.86 -11.94
CA ARG A 606 2.62 -11.97 -10.78
C ARG A 606 2.53 -12.77 -9.48
N VAL A 607 1.81 -13.87 -9.49
CA VAL A 607 1.74 -14.80 -8.34
C VAL A 607 3.11 -15.42 -8.11
N ALA A 608 3.75 -15.94 -9.16
CA ALA A 608 5.09 -16.50 -9.08
C ALA A 608 6.12 -15.47 -8.59
N ALA A 609 6.12 -14.24 -9.12
CA ALA A 609 7.00 -13.18 -8.66
C ALA A 609 6.76 -12.80 -7.18
N ALA A 610 5.52 -12.83 -6.70
CA ALA A 610 5.21 -12.58 -5.29
C ALA A 610 5.77 -13.68 -4.38
N VAL A 611 5.71 -14.95 -4.79
CA VAL A 611 6.33 -16.07 -4.09
C VAL A 611 7.85 -15.92 -4.07
N VAL A 612 8.48 -15.68 -5.21
CA VAL A 612 9.94 -15.52 -5.34
C VAL A 612 10.44 -14.30 -4.55
N ALA A 613 9.65 -13.23 -4.44
CA ALA A 613 9.96 -12.11 -3.54
C ALA A 613 10.01 -12.55 -2.06
N GLY A 614 9.10 -13.44 -1.64
CA GLY A 614 9.15 -14.08 -0.32
C GLY A 614 10.38 -14.98 -0.15
N VAL A 615 10.75 -15.75 -1.17
CA VAL A 615 11.97 -16.58 -1.14
C VAL A 615 13.22 -15.70 -1.01
N SER A 616 13.27 -14.61 -1.78
CA SER A 616 14.35 -13.63 -1.69
C SER A 616 14.44 -13.01 -0.29
N ASP A 617 13.31 -12.65 0.33
CA ASP A 617 13.28 -12.12 1.69
C ASP A 617 13.78 -13.15 2.72
N GLY A 618 13.33 -14.40 2.62
CA GLY A 618 13.82 -15.49 3.45
C GLY A 618 15.34 -15.72 3.31
N CYS A 619 15.87 -15.64 2.10
CA CYS A 619 17.31 -15.77 1.84
C CYS A 619 18.12 -14.64 2.49
N LEU A 620 17.62 -13.39 2.42
CA LEU A 620 18.22 -12.25 3.11
C LEU A 620 18.21 -12.44 4.63
N GLN A 621 17.11 -12.89 5.20
CA GLN A 621 17.01 -13.19 6.64
C GLN A 621 18.00 -14.29 7.06
N ALA A 622 18.19 -15.32 6.21
CA ALA A 622 19.11 -16.43 6.46
C ALA A 622 20.58 -16.10 6.16
N GLY A 623 20.88 -14.98 5.49
CA GLY A 623 22.23 -14.63 5.05
C GLY A 623 22.76 -15.54 3.95
N CYS A 624 21.90 -16.03 3.04
CA CYS A 624 22.29 -16.82 1.87
C CYS A 624 21.83 -16.17 0.55
N ALA A 625 22.45 -16.59 -0.55
CA ALA A 625 22.08 -16.12 -1.89
C ALA A 625 20.96 -16.97 -2.50
N LEU A 626 19.94 -16.34 -3.08
CA LEU A 626 19.01 -16.99 -3.99
C LEU A 626 19.67 -17.10 -5.36
N VAL A 627 20.18 -18.28 -5.68
CA VAL A 627 20.97 -18.50 -6.89
C VAL A 627 20.12 -18.98 -8.08
N GLY A 628 18.80 -19.01 -7.89
CA GLY A 628 17.79 -19.37 -8.89
C GLY A 628 17.30 -20.79 -8.74
N GLY A 629 16.48 -21.23 -9.68
CA GLY A 629 15.97 -22.59 -9.75
C GLY A 629 15.01 -22.74 -10.92
N GLU A 630 14.04 -23.66 -10.84
CA GLU A 630 13.22 -24.06 -11.99
C GLU A 630 11.79 -23.52 -11.87
N THR A 631 11.27 -22.92 -12.95
CA THR A 631 9.82 -22.61 -13.07
C THR A 631 9.19 -23.50 -14.12
N ALA A 632 8.27 -24.37 -13.71
CA ALA A 632 7.61 -25.33 -14.58
C ALA A 632 6.08 -25.09 -14.65
N GLU A 633 5.60 -24.75 -15.85
CA GLU A 633 4.16 -24.81 -16.17
C GLU A 633 3.84 -26.21 -16.72
N MET A 634 2.97 -26.94 -16.02
CA MET A 634 2.63 -28.34 -16.33
C MET A 634 1.11 -28.52 -16.52
N PRO A 635 0.55 -28.09 -17.67
CA PRO A 635 -0.88 -28.21 -17.96
C PRO A 635 -1.35 -29.68 -17.88
N GLY A 636 -2.47 -29.90 -17.19
CA GLY A 636 -3.05 -31.24 -17.03
C GLY A 636 -2.37 -32.14 -15.99
N MET A 637 -1.22 -31.75 -15.42
CA MET A 637 -0.60 -32.50 -14.32
C MET A 637 -1.23 -32.18 -12.96
N TYR A 638 -1.64 -30.93 -12.76
CA TYR A 638 -2.35 -30.50 -11.56
C TYR A 638 -3.87 -30.49 -11.76
N ALA A 639 -4.62 -30.81 -10.69
CA ALA A 639 -6.08 -30.89 -10.74
C ALA A 639 -6.79 -29.56 -11.05
N ARG A 640 -6.11 -28.42 -10.84
CA ARG A 640 -6.60 -27.07 -11.17
C ARG A 640 -5.47 -26.24 -11.74
N ASP A 641 -5.78 -25.39 -12.70
CA ASP A 641 -4.82 -24.46 -13.32
C ASP A 641 -4.14 -23.55 -12.28
N SER A 642 -4.87 -23.13 -11.24
CA SER A 642 -4.35 -22.30 -10.14
C SER A 642 -3.47 -23.05 -9.13
N SER A 643 -3.26 -24.35 -9.30
CA SER A 643 -2.44 -25.12 -8.35
C SER A 643 -0.97 -24.73 -8.48
N VAL A 644 -0.34 -24.55 -7.34
CA VAL A 644 1.09 -24.26 -7.22
C VAL A 644 1.70 -25.29 -6.26
N ASP A 645 2.90 -25.74 -6.58
CA ASP A 645 3.75 -26.56 -5.72
C ASP A 645 5.14 -25.93 -5.63
N LEU A 646 5.70 -25.91 -4.42
CA LEU A 646 6.95 -25.22 -4.12
C LEU A 646 7.90 -26.16 -3.41
N ILE A 647 9.10 -26.34 -3.98
CA ILE A 647 10.19 -27.11 -3.40
C ILE A 647 11.43 -26.22 -3.32
N GLY A 648 12.16 -26.30 -2.21
CA GLY A 648 13.33 -25.49 -1.93
C GLY A 648 14.52 -26.38 -1.63
N CYS A 649 15.71 -25.91 -1.96
CA CYS A 649 16.97 -26.57 -1.65
C CYS A 649 17.94 -25.56 -1.08
N CYS A 650 18.33 -25.73 0.18
CA CYS A 650 19.40 -24.97 0.80
C CYS A 650 20.70 -25.77 0.79
N VAL A 651 21.80 -25.14 0.39
CA VAL A 651 23.15 -25.65 0.61
C VAL A 651 23.85 -24.75 1.63
N GLY A 652 24.39 -25.37 2.68
CA GLY A 652 25.18 -24.70 3.71
C GLY A 652 26.53 -25.38 3.91
N ILE A 653 27.35 -24.79 4.78
CA ILE A 653 28.70 -25.24 5.08
C ILE A 653 28.98 -25.24 6.58
N VAL A 654 29.73 -26.24 7.04
CA VAL A 654 30.14 -26.40 8.44
C VAL A 654 31.54 -27.01 8.49
N ASP A 655 32.33 -26.68 9.51
CA ASP A 655 33.55 -27.43 9.79
C ASP A 655 33.20 -28.77 10.44
N ARG A 656 33.82 -29.88 10.02
CA ARG A 656 33.53 -31.22 10.55
C ARG A 656 33.59 -31.28 12.07
N SER A 657 34.56 -30.59 12.69
CA SER A 657 34.71 -30.58 14.16
C SER A 657 33.58 -29.85 14.89
N ARG A 658 32.80 -29.03 14.18
CA ARG A 658 31.71 -28.23 14.72
C ARG A 658 30.32 -28.75 14.36
N MET A 659 30.23 -29.82 13.57
CA MET A 659 28.96 -30.42 13.16
C MET A 659 28.07 -30.78 14.36
N LEU A 660 26.77 -30.65 14.15
CA LEU A 660 25.73 -31.11 15.06
C LEU A 660 24.98 -32.31 14.46
N PRO A 661 24.40 -33.18 15.30
CA PRO A 661 24.53 -33.23 16.76
C PRO A 661 25.89 -33.83 17.22
N ARG A 662 26.36 -33.42 18.40
CA ARG A 662 27.55 -33.96 19.09
C ARG A 662 27.13 -35.05 20.08
N LEU A 663 26.79 -36.21 19.52
CA LEU A 663 26.16 -37.31 20.24
C LEU A 663 27.02 -37.85 21.40
N ASP A 664 28.33 -37.87 21.22
CA ASP A 664 29.33 -38.30 22.21
C ASP A 664 29.41 -37.37 23.42
N GLN A 665 28.98 -36.11 23.25
CA GLN A 665 28.97 -35.13 24.33
C GLN A 665 27.69 -35.18 25.13
N MET A 666 26.61 -35.83 24.69
CA MET A 666 25.32 -35.79 25.40
C MET A 666 25.24 -36.79 26.56
N ALA A 667 24.59 -36.40 27.66
CA ALA A 667 24.36 -37.25 28.83
C ALA A 667 22.98 -37.00 29.44
N ALA A 668 22.47 -37.98 30.20
CA ALA A 668 21.26 -37.78 30.99
C ALA A 668 21.43 -36.60 31.98
N GLY A 669 20.40 -35.76 32.12
CA GLY A 669 20.43 -34.51 32.88
C GLY A 669 20.86 -33.28 32.07
N ASP A 670 21.26 -33.44 30.80
CA ASP A 670 21.53 -32.29 29.93
C ASP A 670 20.23 -31.51 29.63
N PRO A 671 20.20 -30.17 29.81
CA PRO A 671 19.01 -29.37 29.56
C PRO A 671 18.56 -29.34 28.11
N ILE A 672 17.23 -29.28 27.93
CA ILE A 672 16.56 -28.99 26.67
C ILE A 672 15.91 -27.62 26.77
N VAL A 673 16.30 -26.74 25.87
CA VAL A 673 15.86 -25.35 25.79
C VAL A 673 15.03 -25.16 24.52
N ALA A 674 13.97 -24.36 24.58
CA ALA A 674 13.09 -24.12 23.45
C ALA A 674 13.12 -22.65 22.98
N LEU A 675 12.89 -22.49 21.67
CA LEU A 675 12.52 -21.23 21.04
C LEU A 675 11.11 -21.33 20.48
N LEU A 676 10.31 -20.28 20.66
CA LEU A 676 8.95 -20.22 20.16
C LEU A 676 8.90 -20.10 18.64
N SER A 677 7.87 -20.69 18.04
CA SER A 677 7.50 -20.46 16.64
C SER A 677 6.70 -19.16 16.48
N SER A 678 6.68 -18.61 15.27
CA SER A 678 5.84 -17.46 14.88
C SER A 678 4.39 -17.86 14.62
N GLY A 679 4.15 -19.13 14.27
CA GLY A 679 2.85 -19.66 13.87
C GLY A 679 2.90 -21.17 13.69
N LEU A 680 1.89 -21.71 13.01
CA LEU A 680 1.91 -23.10 12.55
C LEU A 680 2.94 -23.23 11.42
N HIS A 681 3.91 -24.14 11.57
CA HIS A 681 4.84 -24.45 10.49
C HIS A 681 4.11 -25.19 9.36
N SER A 682 4.65 -25.18 8.14
CA SER A 682 4.05 -25.74 6.91
C SER A 682 3.44 -27.16 7.01
N ASN A 683 3.83 -27.94 8.02
CA ASN A 683 3.30 -29.28 8.30
C ASN A 683 1.99 -29.27 9.12
N GLY A 684 1.15 -30.29 8.95
CA GLY A 684 -0.15 -30.39 9.65
C GLY A 684 -1.31 -29.58 9.04
N TYR A 685 -1.04 -28.79 7.99
CA TYR A 685 -2.05 -27.97 7.31
C TYR A 685 -3.19 -28.76 6.67
N SER A 686 -2.96 -30.02 6.28
CA SER A 686 -4.03 -30.87 5.74
C SER A 686 -5.16 -31.08 6.77
N LEU A 687 -4.80 -31.29 8.04
CA LEU A 687 -5.76 -31.40 9.13
C LEU A 687 -6.36 -30.04 9.49
N ALA A 688 -5.51 -29.00 9.63
CA ALA A 688 -5.98 -27.65 9.97
C ALA A 688 -7.01 -27.13 8.96
N ARG A 689 -6.73 -27.27 7.66
CA ARG A 689 -7.65 -26.91 6.57
C ARG A 689 -8.96 -27.67 6.63
N LYS A 690 -8.92 -28.97 6.94
CA LYS A 690 -10.13 -29.80 7.07
C LYS A 690 -11.01 -29.28 8.20
N MET A 691 -10.45 -28.92 9.36
CA MET A 691 -11.20 -28.40 10.50
C MET A 691 -11.74 -27.00 10.23
N ILE A 692 -10.93 -26.11 9.65
CA ILE A 692 -11.32 -24.72 9.40
C ILE A 692 -12.41 -24.61 8.33
N ARG A 693 -12.44 -25.51 7.33
CA ARG A 693 -13.53 -25.59 6.36
C ARG A 693 -14.88 -25.93 6.98
N GLN A 694 -14.91 -26.50 8.19
CA GLN A 694 -16.14 -26.78 8.92
C GLN A 694 -16.67 -25.56 9.68
N LEU A 695 -15.85 -24.50 9.81
CA LEU A 695 -16.28 -23.26 10.44
C LEU A 695 -17.25 -22.50 9.53
N PRO A 696 -18.25 -21.79 10.09
CA PRO A 696 -19.21 -21.01 9.33
C PRO A 696 -18.53 -20.06 8.33
N ASP A 697 -17.51 -19.31 8.76
CA ASP A 697 -16.82 -18.32 7.92
C ASP A 697 -15.52 -18.86 7.30
N GLY A 698 -15.23 -20.17 7.42
CA GLY A 698 -14.03 -20.79 6.88
C GLY A 698 -12.75 -20.06 7.33
N TYR A 699 -11.87 -19.73 6.38
CA TYR A 699 -10.66 -18.94 6.63
C TYR A 699 -10.92 -17.48 7.04
N ASN A 700 -12.14 -16.96 6.85
CA ASN A 700 -12.51 -15.61 7.28
C ASN A 700 -12.97 -15.55 8.75
N SER A 701 -13.11 -16.70 9.41
CA SER A 701 -13.44 -16.76 10.83
C SER A 701 -12.39 -15.99 11.63
N ARG A 702 -12.81 -15.14 12.57
CA ARG A 702 -11.92 -14.28 13.37
C ARG A 702 -11.81 -14.82 14.78
N VAL A 703 -10.59 -14.79 15.31
CA VAL A 703 -10.27 -15.25 16.67
C VAL A 703 -10.08 -14.05 17.58
N ALA A 704 -10.68 -14.06 18.78
CA ALA A 704 -10.65 -12.90 19.67
C ALA A 704 -9.27 -12.47 20.18
N TYR A 705 -8.22 -13.28 19.99
CA TYR A 705 -6.89 -13.02 20.54
C TYR A 705 -5.79 -13.51 19.58
N SER A 706 -4.64 -12.82 19.55
CA SER A 706 -3.41 -13.33 18.93
C SER A 706 -2.96 -14.58 19.71
N THR A 707 -2.95 -15.75 19.08
CA THR A 707 -2.82 -17.03 19.79
C THR A 707 -1.37 -17.55 19.95
N MET A 708 -0.36 -16.77 19.55
CA MET A 708 1.06 -17.12 19.72
C MET A 708 1.77 -16.36 20.85
N THR A 709 1.12 -15.37 21.47
CA THR A 709 1.71 -14.62 22.58
C THR A 709 1.31 -15.24 23.90
N THR A 710 2.27 -15.81 24.63
CA THR A 710 2.08 -16.09 26.05
C THR A 710 3.26 -15.56 26.85
N VAL A 711 2.90 -14.68 27.77
CA VAL A 711 3.64 -14.15 28.94
C VAL A 711 5.14 -13.90 28.74
N ALA A 712 5.50 -12.62 28.60
CA ALA A 712 6.82 -12.03 28.88
C ALA A 712 7.87 -11.83 27.75
N SER A 713 7.49 -11.47 26.52
CA SER A 713 8.40 -10.66 25.70
C SER A 713 7.68 -9.58 24.89
N SER A 714 7.86 -8.33 25.33
CA SER A 714 7.45 -7.10 24.65
C SER A 714 8.43 -6.67 23.55
N ALA A 715 9.20 -7.60 22.94
CA ALA A 715 10.35 -7.24 22.11
C ALA A 715 10.32 -7.69 20.63
N ALA A 716 9.35 -8.50 20.17
CA ALA A 716 9.22 -8.80 18.73
C ALA A 716 7.75 -9.06 18.35
N GLY A 717 7.14 -8.11 17.65
CA GLY A 717 5.74 -8.13 17.23
C GLY A 717 5.48 -8.90 15.92
N ASP A 718 5.93 -10.15 15.84
CA ASP A 718 5.90 -10.94 14.59
C ASP A 718 4.59 -11.74 14.37
N GLY A 719 3.61 -11.60 15.26
CA GLY A 719 2.30 -12.25 15.14
C GLY A 719 1.22 -11.30 14.58
N PRO A 720 0.19 -11.83 13.90
CA PRO A 720 -0.90 -10.99 13.37
C PRO A 720 -1.73 -10.39 14.52
N PRO A 721 -2.39 -9.23 14.27
CA PRO A 721 -3.19 -8.55 15.30
C PRO A 721 -4.34 -9.42 15.81
N ALA A 722 -4.69 -9.27 17.09
CA ALA A 722 -5.88 -9.91 17.65
C ALA A 722 -7.12 -9.59 16.80
N GLY A 723 -7.91 -10.60 16.46
CA GLY A 723 -9.08 -10.45 15.59
C GLY A 723 -8.81 -10.55 14.09
N CYS A 724 -7.59 -10.88 13.64
CA CYS A 724 -7.33 -11.15 12.22
C CYS A 724 -8.10 -12.41 11.72
N PRO A 725 -8.38 -12.51 10.41
CA PRO A 725 -8.92 -13.73 9.82
C PRO A 725 -7.99 -14.93 10.04
N LEU A 726 -8.55 -16.11 10.30
CA LEU A 726 -7.79 -17.36 10.45
C LEU A 726 -6.87 -17.63 9.25
N GLY A 727 -7.28 -17.26 8.03
CA GLY A 727 -6.45 -17.38 6.84
C GLY A 727 -5.15 -16.57 6.92
N GLU A 728 -5.21 -15.37 7.49
CA GLU A 728 -4.01 -14.54 7.71
C GLU A 728 -3.15 -15.12 8.84
N GLU A 729 -3.77 -15.60 9.94
CA GLU A 729 -3.04 -16.25 11.04
C GLU A 729 -2.29 -17.50 10.57
N LEU A 730 -2.95 -18.34 9.78
CA LEU A 730 -2.36 -19.51 9.15
C LEU A 730 -1.33 -19.16 8.07
N LEU A 731 -1.26 -17.93 7.57
CA LEU A 731 -0.24 -17.53 6.61
C LEU A 731 0.91 -16.75 7.24
N THR A 732 0.94 -16.67 8.59
CA THR A 732 2.12 -16.18 9.33
C THR A 732 3.36 -16.97 8.87
N PRO A 733 4.41 -16.29 8.37
CA PRO A 733 5.61 -16.97 7.89
C PRO A 733 6.34 -17.71 9.00
N THR A 734 6.90 -18.88 8.68
CA THR A 734 7.76 -19.66 9.56
C THR A 734 9.03 -18.87 9.89
N ARG A 735 9.39 -18.81 11.18
CA ARG A 735 10.55 -18.08 11.66
C ARG A 735 11.88 -18.74 11.21
N ILE A 736 12.83 -17.90 10.80
CA ILE A 736 14.20 -18.32 10.44
C ILE A 736 15.13 -18.07 11.64
N TYR A 737 15.83 -19.10 12.12
CA TYR A 737 16.63 -19.04 13.35
C TYR A 737 18.15 -18.87 13.14
N VAL A 738 18.58 -18.74 11.87
CA VAL A 738 20.00 -18.76 11.47
C VAL A 738 20.84 -17.72 12.20
N ASN A 739 20.40 -16.46 12.23
CA ASN A 739 21.15 -15.37 12.85
C ASN A 739 21.21 -15.48 14.38
N GLN A 740 20.16 -16.00 15.00
CA GLN A 740 20.06 -16.15 16.45
C GLN A 740 20.96 -17.30 16.95
N LEU A 741 20.95 -18.44 16.26
CA LEU A 741 21.66 -19.64 16.72
C LEU A 741 23.07 -19.77 16.15
N GLY A 742 23.37 -19.21 14.97
CA GLY A 742 24.68 -19.29 14.34
C GLY A 742 25.86 -18.91 15.24
N PRO A 743 25.83 -17.77 15.96
CA PRO A 743 26.86 -17.39 16.92
C PRO A 743 27.00 -18.35 18.11
N LEU A 744 25.90 -18.97 18.55
CA LEU A 744 25.88 -19.90 19.69
C LEU A 744 26.51 -21.25 19.31
N ILE A 745 26.17 -21.75 18.12
CA ILE A 745 26.77 -22.94 17.50
C ILE A 745 28.29 -22.72 17.38
N ARG A 746 28.72 -21.57 16.87
CA ARG A 746 30.15 -21.24 16.74
C ARG A 746 30.89 -21.19 18.06
N SER A 747 30.23 -20.77 19.15
CA SER A 747 30.83 -20.77 20.49
C SER A 747 30.83 -22.14 21.19
N GLY A 748 30.24 -23.17 20.59
CA GLY A 748 30.22 -24.52 21.15
C GLY A 748 29.27 -24.71 22.33
N LEU A 749 28.30 -23.81 22.51
CA LEU A 749 27.32 -23.87 23.61
C LEU A 749 26.16 -24.85 23.35
N ILE A 750 26.12 -25.49 22.17
CA ILE A 750 25.01 -26.33 21.71
C ILE A 750 25.56 -27.69 21.33
N THR A 751 24.94 -28.76 21.83
CA THR A 751 25.27 -30.15 21.47
C THR A 751 24.29 -30.73 20.45
N GLY A 752 23.05 -30.24 20.39
CA GLY A 752 22.05 -30.70 19.42
C GLY A 752 20.98 -29.66 19.14
N LEU A 753 20.37 -29.75 17.96
CA LEU A 753 19.25 -28.92 17.53
C LEU A 753 18.18 -29.80 16.88
N ALA A 754 16.91 -29.47 17.12
CA ALA A 754 15.78 -30.06 16.43
C ALA A 754 14.80 -28.98 15.99
N HIS A 755 14.69 -28.80 14.68
CA HIS A 755 13.66 -27.97 14.05
C HIS A 755 12.33 -28.72 14.12
N ILE A 756 11.31 -28.11 14.72
CA ILE A 756 10.04 -28.78 15.01
C ILE A 756 9.08 -28.56 13.85
N THR A 757 8.97 -29.56 12.97
CA THR A 757 8.17 -29.52 11.74
C THR A 757 7.20 -30.71 11.67
N GLY A 758 7.13 -31.42 10.55
CA GLY A 758 6.37 -32.67 10.42
C GLY A 758 6.91 -33.73 11.37
N GLY A 759 6.03 -34.38 12.13
CA GLY A 759 6.41 -35.27 13.23
C GLY A 759 6.46 -34.59 14.61
N GLY A 760 6.31 -33.27 14.68
CA GLY A 760 6.21 -32.51 15.94
C GLY A 760 7.41 -32.69 16.87
N ILE A 761 7.20 -32.48 18.17
CA ILE A 761 8.25 -32.62 19.19
C ILE A 761 8.71 -34.09 19.30
N ILE A 762 7.77 -35.03 19.30
CA ILE A 762 8.05 -36.47 19.52
C ILE A 762 8.85 -37.07 18.37
N GLY A 763 8.56 -36.67 17.13
CA GLY A 763 9.20 -37.22 15.93
C GLY A 763 10.50 -36.52 15.53
N ASN A 764 10.69 -35.25 15.89
CA ASN A 764 11.88 -34.48 15.49
C ASN A 764 12.99 -34.49 16.54
N LEU A 765 12.68 -34.36 17.83
CA LEU A 765 13.69 -34.31 18.88
C LEU A 765 14.63 -35.54 18.88
N PRO A 766 14.15 -36.79 18.76
CA PRO A 766 15.03 -37.97 18.76
C PRO A 766 16.06 -37.98 17.63
N ARG A 767 15.84 -37.24 16.53
CA ARG A 767 16.77 -37.18 15.38
C ARG A 767 18.10 -36.53 15.74
N CYS A 768 18.16 -35.78 16.85
CA CYS A 768 19.38 -35.16 17.34
C CYS A 768 19.99 -35.86 18.57
N LEU A 769 19.43 -36.99 19.02
CA LEU A 769 19.85 -37.69 20.25
C LEU A 769 20.58 -39.02 19.98
N PRO A 770 21.46 -39.48 20.90
CA PRO A 770 22.00 -40.83 20.88
C PRO A 770 20.92 -41.88 21.09
N THR A 771 21.09 -43.08 20.53
CA THR A 771 20.10 -44.17 20.62
C THR A 771 19.80 -44.66 22.04
N HIS A 772 20.69 -44.41 22.99
CA HIS A 772 20.55 -44.79 24.40
C HIS A 772 19.95 -43.68 25.28
N LEU A 773 19.73 -42.47 24.74
CA LEU A 773 19.12 -41.36 25.45
C LEU A 773 17.71 -41.08 24.91
N GLY A 774 16.87 -40.53 25.78
CA GLY A 774 15.59 -39.94 25.44
C GLY A 774 15.44 -38.56 26.07
N ALA A 775 14.22 -38.05 26.13
CA ALA A 775 13.92 -36.72 26.65
C ALA A 775 12.65 -36.72 27.51
N ASN A 776 12.70 -35.99 28.61
CA ASN A 776 11.51 -35.57 29.35
C ASN A 776 11.16 -34.14 28.95
N ILE A 777 9.96 -33.91 28.40
CA ILE A 777 9.48 -32.58 27.99
C ILE A 777 8.32 -32.16 28.88
N ASN A 778 8.49 -31.05 29.60
CA ASN A 778 7.49 -30.47 30.48
C ASN A 778 6.56 -29.53 29.71
N LEU A 779 5.32 -29.98 29.47
CA LEU A 779 4.31 -29.21 28.74
C LEU A 779 3.78 -27.99 29.52
N THR A 780 4.09 -27.88 30.82
CA THR A 780 3.74 -26.71 31.64
C THR A 780 4.74 -25.55 31.49
N ALA A 781 5.88 -25.78 30.83
CA ALA A 781 6.94 -24.79 30.70
C ALA A 781 6.61 -23.64 29.73
N TRP A 782 5.63 -23.83 28.84
CA TRP A 782 5.08 -22.78 28.00
C TRP A 782 3.58 -22.99 27.83
N GLN A 783 2.90 -21.98 27.31
CA GLN A 783 1.50 -22.14 26.97
C GLN A 783 1.36 -22.59 25.52
N ILE A 784 0.79 -23.77 25.34
CA ILE A 784 0.46 -24.29 24.00
C ILE A 784 -0.55 -23.35 23.32
N PRO A 785 -0.33 -22.95 22.05
CA PRO A 785 -1.19 -22.00 21.34
C PRO A 785 -2.67 -22.39 21.34
N LYS A 786 -3.56 -21.39 21.48
CA LYS A 786 -5.01 -21.63 21.50
C LYS A 786 -5.51 -22.23 20.18
N LEU A 787 -4.94 -21.85 19.04
CA LEU A 787 -5.25 -22.45 17.74
C LEU A 787 -5.01 -23.96 17.74
N ILE A 788 -3.90 -24.42 18.33
CA ILE A 788 -3.57 -25.85 18.40
C ILE A 788 -4.50 -26.57 19.37
N ARG A 789 -4.80 -25.99 20.53
CA ARG A 789 -5.78 -26.58 21.47
C ARG A 789 -7.19 -26.67 20.89
N TRP A 790 -7.57 -25.73 20.03
CA TRP A 790 -8.82 -25.79 19.28
C TRP A 790 -8.77 -26.89 18.21
N LEU A 791 -7.70 -26.98 17.42
CA LEU A 791 -7.51 -28.06 16.45
C LEU A 791 -7.57 -29.44 17.11
N MET A 792 -6.97 -29.59 18.29
CA MET A 792 -7.08 -30.80 19.11
C MET A 792 -8.54 -31.13 19.42
N HIS A 793 -9.32 -30.16 19.90
CA HIS A 793 -10.72 -30.38 20.21
C HIS A 793 -11.54 -30.74 18.96
N SER A 794 -11.41 -29.96 17.88
CA SER A 794 -12.16 -30.16 16.65
C SER A 794 -11.84 -31.46 15.93
N ALA A 795 -10.59 -31.93 16.04
CA ALA A 795 -10.16 -33.20 15.45
C ALA A 795 -10.38 -34.41 16.38
N GLY A 796 -10.79 -34.21 17.64
CA GLY A 796 -10.86 -35.29 18.63
C GLY A 796 -9.48 -35.85 19.02
N MET A 797 -8.44 -35.03 18.94
CA MET A 797 -7.03 -35.36 19.10
C MET A 797 -6.54 -35.13 20.53
N GLY A 798 -5.76 -36.07 21.06
CA GLY A 798 -5.05 -35.94 22.33
C GLY A 798 -3.77 -35.11 22.20
N ILE A 799 -3.19 -34.68 23.34
CA ILE A 799 -1.96 -33.86 23.35
C ILE A 799 -0.75 -34.61 22.78
N GLU A 800 -0.63 -35.91 23.01
CA GLU A 800 0.44 -36.73 22.46
C GLU A 800 0.43 -36.73 20.92
N GLU A 801 -0.74 -36.94 20.31
CA GLU A 801 -0.91 -36.88 18.86
C GLU A 801 -0.69 -35.46 18.32
N ALA A 802 -1.09 -34.42 19.06
CA ALA A 802 -0.78 -33.03 18.71
C ALA A 802 0.73 -32.78 18.70
N CYS A 803 1.47 -33.30 19.67
CA CYS A 803 2.95 -33.22 19.73
C CYS A 803 3.65 -34.12 18.69
N CYS A 804 2.93 -35.02 18.00
CA CYS A 804 3.40 -35.73 16.81
C CYS A 804 3.02 -35.02 15.50
N THR A 805 2.00 -34.16 15.52
CA THR A 805 1.42 -33.57 14.29
C THR A 805 1.83 -32.13 14.07
N PHE A 806 1.83 -31.33 15.15
CA PHE A 806 2.05 -29.90 15.12
C PHE A 806 3.31 -29.52 15.90
N ASN A 807 3.73 -28.28 15.73
CA ASN A 807 4.86 -27.71 16.46
C ASN A 807 4.52 -27.29 17.90
N CYS A 808 3.22 -27.28 18.28
CA CYS A 808 2.75 -26.95 19.63
C CYS A 808 3.27 -25.60 20.19
N GLY A 809 3.62 -24.66 19.30
CA GLY A 809 4.18 -23.35 19.67
C GLY A 809 5.72 -23.31 19.81
N ILE A 810 6.40 -24.45 19.65
CA ILE A 810 7.86 -24.54 19.68
C ILE A 810 8.37 -24.60 18.25
N GLY A 811 9.27 -23.71 17.86
CA GLY A 811 9.91 -23.74 16.55
C GLY A 811 11.22 -24.51 16.52
N MET A 812 12.02 -24.40 17.58
CA MET A 812 13.33 -25.05 17.69
C MET A 812 13.57 -25.57 19.11
N LEU A 813 14.12 -26.77 19.24
CA LEU A 813 14.66 -27.30 20.48
C LEU A 813 16.19 -27.35 20.43
N ILE A 814 16.82 -27.02 21.55
CA ILE A 814 18.26 -26.92 21.72
C ILE A 814 18.66 -27.83 22.87
N VAL A 815 19.57 -28.76 22.62
CA VAL A 815 20.23 -29.55 23.65
C VAL A 815 21.55 -28.86 24.00
N THR A 816 21.77 -28.62 25.29
CA THR A 816 22.98 -27.97 25.82
C THR A 816 23.46 -28.66 27.10
N LYS A 817 24.65 -28.28 27.58
CA LYS A 817 25.18 -28.74 28.86
C LYS A 817 24.69 -27.88 30.01
N GLN A 818 24.51 -28.50 31.18
CA GLN A 818 24.14 -27.78 32.40
C GLN A 818 25.09 -26.60 32.71
N GLN A 819 26.39 -26.81 32.55
CA GLN A 819 27.41 -25.77 32.76
C GLN A 819 27.36 -24.61 31.74
N TRP A 820 26.71 -24.80 30.59
CA TRP A 820 26.58 -23.78 29.53
C TRP A 820 25.23 -23.07 29.56
N LEU A 821 24.24 -23.62 30.25
CA LEU A 821 22.86 -23.16 30.24
C LEU A 821 22.73 -21.66 30.56
N ALA A 822 23.36 -21.18 31.65
CA ALA A 822 23.28 -19.78 32.04
C ALA A 822 23.86 -18.84 30.95
N ASN A 823 24.97 -19.22 30.32
CA ASN A 823 25.56 -18.45 29.23
C ASN A 823 24.68 -18.48 27.96
N LEU A 824 24.09 -19.63 27.65
CA LEU A 824 23.17 -19.78 26.54
C LEU A 824 21.94 -18.88 26.71
N LEU A 825 21.28 -18.92 27.87
CA LEU A 825 20.10 -18.10 28.16
C LEU A 825 20.43 -16.59 28.19
N ASN A 826 21.61 -16.20 28.70
CA ASN A 826 22.05 -14.80 28.67
C ASN A 826 22.22 -14.26 27.24
N ARG A 827 22.62 -15.12 26.29
CA ARG A 827 22.81 -14.74 24.88
C ARG A 827 21.58 -14.98 24.02
N LEU A 828 20.54 -15.59 24.59
CA LEU A 828 19.29 -15.93 23.92
C LEU A 828 18.11 -15.76 24.92
N PRO A 829 17.81 -14.51 25.32
CA PRO A 829 16.89 -14.21 26.41
C PRO A 829 15.45 -14.64 26.17
N GLU A 830 15.06 -14.86 24.91
CA GLU A 830 13.74 -15.38 24.54
C GLU A 830 13.59 -16.90 24.73
N ALA A 831 14.69 -17.61 25.01
CA ALA A 831 14.69 -19.05 25.17
C ALA A 831 14.42 -19.47 26.62
N PHE A 832 13.81 -20.66 26.80
CA PHE A 832 13.47 -21.17 28.12
C PHE A 832 13.64 -22.69 28.20
N VAL A 833 13.91 -23.20 29.40
CA VAL A 833 14.10 -24.64 29.63
C VAL A 833 12.74 -25.33 29.58
N VAL A 834 12.64 -26.38 28.76
CA VAL A 834 11.43 -27.19 28.61
C VAL A 834 11.61 -28.62 29.11
N GLY A 835 12.83 -29.04 29.43
CA GLY A 835 13.08 -30.42 29.78
C GLY A 835 14.54 -30.76 29.93
N GLU A 836 14.80 -32.07 29.95
CA GLU A 836 16.14 -32.64 30.08
C GLU A 836 16.25 -33.97 29.35
N LEU A 837 17.48 -34.37 29.02
CA LEU A 837 17.77 -35.71 28.52
C LEU A 837 17.68 -36.75 29.64
N VAL A 838 17.24 -37.96 29.30
CA VAL A 838 17.13 -39.10 30.24
C VAL A 838 17.76 -40.36 29.65
N ALA A 839 18.14 -41.29 30.53
CA ALA A 839 18.76 -42.56 30.14
C ALA A 839 17.81 -43.57 29.47
N LYS A 840 16.51 -43.26 29.39
CA LYS A 840 15.50 -44.10 28.74
C LYS A 840 15.19 -43.55 27.36
N PRO A 841 15.34 -44.34 26.26
CA PRO A 841 14.99 -43.88 24.92
C PRO A 841 13.53 -43.48 24.78
N GLY A 842 13.27 -42.53 23.87
CA GLY A 842 11.94 -41.98 23.58
C GLY A 842 11.70 -40.58 24.16
N VAL A 843 10.57 -39.98 23.80
CA VAL A 843 10.15 -38.67 24.33
C VAL A 843 8.98 -38.89 25.28
N ASN A 844 9.16 -38.52 26.54
CA ASN A 844 8.14 -38.59 27.57
C ASN A 844 7.60 -37.19 27.86
N LEU A 845 6.28 -37.02 27.71
CA LEU A 845 5.60 -35.75 27.95
C LEU A 845 5.10 -35.68 29.39
N ILE A 846 5.59 -34.69 30.15
CA ILE A 846 5.22 -34.42 31.54
C ILE A 846 4.14 -33.33 31.56
N GLY A 847 3.12 -33.51 32.41
CA GLY A 847 2.06 -32.52 32.61
C GLY A 847 0.96 -32.57 31.54
N GLN A 848 0.73 -33.73 30.90
CA GLN A 848 -0.30 -33.90 29.87
C GLN A 848 -1.69 -33.46 30.36
N ASP A 849 -2.04 -33.80 31.60
CA ASP A 849 -3.34 -33.45 32.20
C ASP A 849 -3.56 -31.94 32.37
N SER A 850 -2.50 -31.14 32.34
CA SER A 850 -2.58 -29.67 32.44
C SER A 850 -2.96 -29.00 31.10
N VAL A 851 -2.97 -29.75 30.00
CA VAL A 851 -3.29 -29.26 28.66
C VAL A 851 -4.69 -29.71 28.29
N SER A 852 -5.67 -28.84 28.50
CA SER A 852 -7.05 -29.11 28.08
C SER A 852 -7.31 -28.64 26.64
N PRO A 853 -7.97 -29.45 25.79
CA PRO A 853 -8.51 -28.99 24.52
C PRO A 853 -9.46 -27.81 24.70
N LEU A 854 -9.50 -26.90 23.73
CA LEU A 854 -10.36 -25.72 23.79
C LEU A 854 -11.64 -25.96 22.99
N ALA A 855 -12.76 -26.20 23.69
CA ALA A 855 -14.03 -26.59 23.06
C ALA A 855 -14.67 -25.50 22.20
N THR A 856 -14.46 -24.24 22.58
CA THR A 856 -15.01 -23.07 21.89
C THR A 856 -13.90 -22.08 21.64
N MET A 857 -13.72 -21.67 20.38
CA MET A 857 -13.00 -20.43 20.12
C MET A 857 -13.87 -19.29 20.65
N GLU A 858 -13.30 -18.39 21.45
CA GLU A 858 -13.91 -17.09 21.68
C GLU A 858 -13.86 -16.35 20.33
N TYR A 859 -14.97 -16.43 19.59
CA TYR A 859 -15.17 -15.68 18.36
C TYR A 859 -15.39 -14.21 18.73
N VAL A 860 -14.62 -13.30 18.14
CA VAL A 860 -15.11 -11.91 18.02
C VAL A 860 -16.27 -11.98 17.04
N LEU A 861 -17.48 -11.93 17.60
CA LEU A 861 -18.75 -12.11 16.90
C LEU A 861 -18.85 -11.21 15.66
N GLY A 862 -18.56 -11.78 14.50
CA GLY A 862 -18.89 -11.25 13.18
C GLY A 862 -20.00 -12.02 12.46
N GLY A 863 -20.31 -13.25 12.89
CA GLY A 863 -21.35 -14.10 12.31
C GLY A 863 -22.62 -14.12 13.14
N LEU A 864 -23.79 -14.03 12.49
CA LEU A 864 -25.07 -14.42 13.09
C LEU A 864 -24.99 -15.89 13.54
N PRO A 865 -25.62 -16.27 14.66
CA PRO A 865 -25.58 -17.66 15.13
C PRO A 865 -26.13 -18.62 14.07
N SER A 866 -25.47 -19.78 13.96
CA SER A 866 -25.89 -20.92 13.14
C SER A 866 -27.36 -21.30 13.39
N ALA A 867 -28.00 -21.90 12.39
CA ALA A 867 -29.40 -22.36 12.33
C ALA A 867 -29.86 -23.33 13.46
N THR A 868 -29.01 -23.58 14.45
CA THR A 868 -29.31 -24.32 15.68
C THR A 868 -29.74 -23.42 16.85
N ALA A 869 -29.72 -22.09 16.70
CA ALA A 869 -30.16 -21.16 17.74
C ALA A 869 -31.69 -21.09 17.81
N THR A 870 -32.25 -21.42 18.98
CA THR A 870 -33.69 -21.42 19.29
C THR A 870 -34.29 -20.00 19.44
N GLN A 871 -33.55 -18.94 19.12
CA GLN A 871 -33.95 -17.55 19.35
C GLN A 871 -33.91 -16.72 18.06
N PRO A 872 -34.95 -15.91 17.78
CA PRO A 872 -35.02 -15.08 16.58
C PRO A 872 -33.95 -13.99 16.57
N VAL A 873 -33.38 -13.72 15.39
CA VAL A 873 -32.37 -12.69 15.16
C VAL A 873 -32.94 -11.30 15.47
N ALA A 874 -32.21 -10.49 16.23
CA ALA A 874 -32.61 -9.11 16.51
C ALA A 874 -32.42 -8.22 15.27
N LEU A 875 -33.53 -7.76 14.69
CA LEU A 875 -33.57 -6.92 13.49
C LEU A 875 -33.71 -5.44 13.84
N GLY A 876 -32.78 -4.61 13.39
CA GLY A 876 -32.89 -3.15 13.39
C GLY A 876 -33.42 -2.66 12.05
N VAL A 877 -34.43 -1.79 12.04
CA VAL A 877 -35.05 -1.29 10.81
C VAL A 877 -34.85 0.22 10.69
N LEU A 878 -34.28 0.65 9.57
CA LEU A 878 -34.04 2.07 9.26
C LEU A 878 -35.11 2.59 8.29
N ILE A 879 -35.74 3.73 8.60
CA ILE A 879 -36.85 4.31 7.80
C ILE A 879 -36.75 5.83 7.65
N SER A 880 -37.26 6.39 6.54
CA SER A 880 -37.37 7.85 6.37
C SER A 880 -38.79 8.37 6.14
N GLY A 881 -39.75 7.51 5.80
CA GLY A 881 -41.06 7.93 5.28
C GLY A 881 -42.26 7.20 5.89
N THR A 882 -43.19 6.77 5.03
CA THR A 882 -44.49 6.19 5.43
C THR A 882 -44.39 4.85 6.18
N GLY A 883 -43.26 4.16 6.05
CA GLY A 883 -42.97 2.91 6.75
C GLY A 883 -43.78 1.71 6.27
N THR A 884 -44.20 1.67 4.99
CA THR A 884 -44.96 0.52 4.46
C THR A 884 -44.13 -0.75 4.37
N ASN A 885 -42.83 -0.66 4.03
CA ASN A 885 -41.92 -1.81 4.08
C ASN A 885 -41.65 -2.29 5.53
N LEU A 886 -41.64 -1.37 6.48
CA LEU A 886 -41.63 -1.72 7.91
C LEU A 886 -42.92 -2.46 8.31
N GLN A 887 -44.09 -1.99 7.86
CA GLN A 887 -45.36 -2.68 8.13
C GLN A 887 -45.34 -4.12 7.61
N ALA A 888 -44.80 -4.33 6.40
CA ALA A 888 -44.65 -5.65 5.81
C ALA A 888 -43.73 -6.58 6.66
N LEU A 889 -42.61 -6.07 7.18
CA LEU A 889 -41.73 -6.81 8.09
C LEU A 889 -42.45 -7.18 9.41
N LEU A 890 -43.25 -6.26 9.95
CA LEU A 890 -44.03 -6.50 11.18
C LEU A 890 -45.14 -7.53 10.95
N ASP A 891 -45.84 -7.45 9.82
CA ASP A 891 -46.93 -8.37 9.49
C ASP A 891 -46.39 -9.77 9.19
N TYR A 892 -45.26 -9.89 8.49
CA TYR A 892 -44.56 -11.17 8.30
C TYR A 892 -44.16 -11.80 9.63
N SER A 893 -43.60 -11.01 10.55
CA SER A 893 -43.24 -11.49 11.89
C SER A 893 -44.45 -11.98 12.69
N ARG A 894 -45.59 -11.28 12.60
CA ARG A 894 -46.85 -11.71 13.24
C ARG A 894 -47.43 -12.97 12.62
N GLN A 895 -47.43 -13.08 11.30
CA GLN A 895 -47.96 -14.25 10.58
C GLN A 895 -47.16 -15.52 10.90
N MET A 896 -45.84 -15.42 10.98
CA MET A 896 -44.94 -16.54 11.27
C MET A 896 -44.88 -16.90 12.77
N GLY A 897 -45.32 -16.00 13.66
CA GLY A 897 -45.34 -16.23 15.11
C GLY A 897 -43.97 -16.65 15.67
N THR A 898 -43.95 -17.74 16.45
CA THR A 898 -42.71 -18.30 17.03
C THR A 898 -41.75 -18.87 15.99
N SER A 899 -42.20 -19.10 14.76
CA SER A 899 -41.38 -19.61 13.65
C SER A 899 -40.71 -18.49 12.85
N CYS A 900 -40.92 -17.22 13.21
CA CYS A 900 -40.24 -16.11 12.56
C CYS A 900 -38.74 -16.13 12.91
N PRO A 901 -37.83 -16.12 11.93
CA PRO A 901 -36.39 -16.18 12.19
C PRO A 901 -35.80 -14.85 12.68
N TYR A 902 -36.60 -13.77 12.71
CA TYR A 902 -36.19 -12.47 13.22
C TYR A 902 -37.27 -11.85 14.12
N ARG A 903 -36.84 -10.95 14.98
CA ARG A 903 -37.68 -10.07 15.79
C ARG A 903 -37.26 -8.63 15.55
N VAL A 904 -38.20 -7.76 15.19
CA VAL A 904 -37.92 -6.32 15.06
C VAL A 904 -37.60 -5.75 16.45
N ALA A 905 -36.33 -5.48 16.70
CA ALA A 905 -35.81 -5.06 18.01
C ALA A 905 -35.80 -3.53 18.17
N LEU A 906 -35.65 -2.80 17.06
CA LEU A 906 -35.57 -1.35 17.05
C LEU A 906 -35.95 -0.79 15.69
N VAL A 907 -36.67 0.33 15.67
CA VAL A 907 -36.90 1.14 14.46
C VAL A 907 -36.26 2.51 14.65
N ILE A 908 -35.33 2.88 13.76
CA ILE A 908 -34.70 4.21 13.77
C ILE A 908 -35.20 4.99 12.56
N SER A 909 -35.64 6.24 12.78
CA SER A 909 -35.90 7.17 11.68
C SER A 909 -34.97 8.36 11.69
N ASN A 910 -34.57 8.80 10.49
CA ASN A 910 -33.89 10.08 10.31
C ASN A 910 -34.84 11.27 10.17
N VAL A 911 -36.15 11.05 10.29
CA VAL A 911 -37.20 12.07 10.20
C VAL A 911 -38.13 11.90 11.39
N ALA A 912 -38.17 12.90 12.28
CA ALA A 912 -38.96 12.85 13.51
C ALA A 912 -40.47 12.64 13.26
N THR A 913 -40.98 13.13 12.13
CA THR A 913 -42.40 13.07 11.74
C THR A 913 -42.74 11.87 10.84
N ALA A 914 -41.83 10.91 10.67
CA ALA A 914 -42.07 9.74 9.82
C ALA A 914 -43.28 8.92 10.33
N GLN A 915 -44.29 8.70 9.48
CA GLN A 915 -45.46 7.88 9.83
C GLN A 915 -45.06 6.43 10.19
N GLY A 916 -43.93 5.94 9.69
CA GLY A 916 -43.39 4.62 10.06
C GLY A 916 -43.10 4.48 11.56
N LEU A 917 -42.76 5.56 12.27
CA LEU A 917 -42.58 5.53 13.73
C LEU A 917 -43.89 5.20 14.45
N GLN A 918 -45.01 5.79 14.00
CA GLN A 918 -46.34 5.49 14.58
C GLN A 918 -46.73 4.02 14.37
N ARG A 919 -46.36 3.44 13.22
CA ARG A 919 -46.58 2.00 12.93
C ARG A 919 -45.78 1.11 13.89
N ALA A 920 -44.51 1.45 14.14
CA ALA A 920 -43.65 0.74 15.09
C ALA A 920 -44.21 0.83 16.53
N THR A 921 -44.61 2.02 16.98
CA THR A 921 -45.21 2.23 18.30
C THR A 921 -46.50 1.43 18.47
N LYS A 922 -47.39 1.43 17.46
CA LYS A 922 -48.62 0.63 17.47
C LYS A 922 -48.33 -0.89 17.53
N ALA A 923 -47.19 -1.31 17.02
CA ALA A 923 -46.73 -2.70 17.08
C ALA A 923 -45.94 -3.04 18.36
N GLY A 924 -45.76 -2.10 19.29
CA GLY A 924 -45.01 -2.30 20.53
C GLY A 924 -43.49 -2.39 20.34
N VAL A 925 -42.96 -1.89 19.21
CA VAL A 925 -41.52 -1.93 18.90
C VAL A 925 -40.84 -0.64 19.35
N PRO A 926 -39.68 -0.71 20.03
CA PRO A 926 -38.90 0.48 20.39
C PRO A 926 -38.56 1.34 19.17
N THR A 927 -38.67 2.67 19.33
CA THR A 927 -38.38 3.65 18.27
C THR A 927 -37.33 4.65 18.71
N SER A 928 -36.46 5.07 17.79
CA SER A 928 -35.49 6.15 17.99
C SER A 928 -35.49 7.12 16.80
N VAL A 929 -35.14 8.38 17.05
CA VAL A 929 -35.07 9.42 16.02
C VAL A 929 -33.67 10.01 16.03
N LEU A 930 -32.93 9.82 14.95
CA LEU A 930 -31.59 10.39 14.76
C LEU A 930 -31.59 11.23 13.48
N SER A 931 -31.66 12.55 13.62
CA SER A 931 -31.62 13.43 12.45
C SER A 931 -30.18 13.58 11.97
N HIS A 932 -29.92 13.24 10.71
CA HIS A 932 -28.63 13.46 10.06
C HIS A 932 -28.16 14.93 10.06
N LYS A 933 -29.04 15.89 10.36
CA LYS A 933 -28.67 17.31 10.49
C LYS A 933 -27.96 17.63 11.80
N ASP A 934 -28.05 16.73 12.78
CA ASP A 934 -27.53 16.94 14.13
C ASP A 934 -26.03 16.57 14.23
N TYR A 935 -25.45 16.07 13.13
CA TYR A 935 -24.08 15.53 13.05
C TYR A 935 -23.23 16.31 12.02
N PRO A 936 -22.51 17.37 12.45
CA PRO A 936 -21.79 18.28 11.55
C PRO A 936 -20.55 17.65 10.90
N GLY A 937 -20.01 16.57 11.46
CA GLY A 937 -18.95 15.73 10.89
C GLY A 937 -19.41 14.86 9.71
N GLY A 938 -20.68 14.98 9.29
CA GLY A 938 -21.21 14.37 8.08
C GLY A 938 -21.65 12.93 8.28
N ARG A 939 -21.71 12.17 7.17
CA ARG A 939 -22.28 10.81 7.16
C ARG A 939 -21.57 9.81 8.09
N PRO A 940 -20.23 9.80 8.23
CA PRO A 940 -19.56 8.87 9.14
C PRO A 940 -19.94 9.06 10.61
N GLU A 941 -20.11 10.31 11.05
CA GLU A 941 -20.54 10.62 12.43
C GLU A 941 -22.00 10.23 12.66
N PHE A 942 -22.88 10.54 11.70
CA PHE A 942 -24.27 10.09 11.72
C PHE A 942 -24.40 8.56 11.76
N ASP A 943 -23.60 7.85 10.97
CA ASP A 943 -23.57 6.38 10.97
C ASP A 943 -23.01 5.81 12.27
N ALA A 944 -22.03 6.47 12.91
CA ALA A 944 -21.52 6.05 14.21
C ALA A 944 -22.63 6.10 15.27
N ALA A 945 -23.44 7.15 15.27
CA ALA A 945 -24.61 7.27 16.15
C ALA A 945 -25.68 6.21 15.83
N LEU A 946 -25.93 5.91 14.54
CA LEU A 946 -26.79 4.78 14.16
C LEU A 946 -26.25 3.46 14.71
N VAL A 947 -24.95 3.20 14.59
CA VAL A 947 -24.30 1.98 15.09
C VAL A 947 -24.42 1.86 16.60
N GLU A 948 -24.18 2.94 17.34
CA GLU A 948 -24.31 2.98 18.80
C GLU A 948 -25.73 2.62 19.23
N GLU A 949 -26.73 3.27 18.62
CA GLU A 949 -28.14 3.04 18.93
C GLU A 949 -28.58 1.61 18.58
N LEU A 950 -28.17 1.09 17.42
CA LEU A 950 -28.45 -0.30 17.00
C LEU A 950 -27.79 -1.31 17.96
N ARG A 951 -26.54 -1.09 18.35
CA ARG A 951 -25.82 -1.97 19.29
C ARG A 951 -26.42 -1.94 20.69
N SER A 952 -26.91 -0.77 21.15
CA SER A 952 -27.55 -0.65 22.46
C SER A 952 -28.77 -1.56 22.64
N LYS A 953 -29.42 -1.94 21.53
CA LYS A 953 -30.57 -2.86 21.49
C LYS A 953 -30.20 -4.29 21.07
N GLY A 954 -28.91 -4.59 20.99
CA GLY A 954 -28.40 -5.91 20.59
C GLY A 954 -28.81 -6.30 19.17
N VAL A 955 -28.97 -5.33 18.26
CA VAL A 955 -29.29 -5.61 16.85
C VAL A 955 -28.18 -6.45 16.23
N GLN A 956 -28.57 -7.45 15.44
CA GLN A 956 -27.67 -8.37 14.76
C GLN A 956 -27.81 -8.34 13.24
N LEU A 957 -28.97 -7.89 12.71
CA LEU A 957 -29.26 -7.73 11.29
C LEU A 957 -29.92 -6.36 11.07
N VAL A 958 -29.57 -5.65 9.99
CA VAL A 958 -30.10 -4.31 9.67
C VAL A 958 -30.88 -4.34 8.36
N ALA A 959 -32.10 -3.81 8.37
CA ALA A 959 -32.95 -3.66 7.18
C ALA A 959 -33.24 -2.18 6.89
N MET A 960 -32.82 -1.71 5.72
CA MET A 960 -33.16 -0.39 5.19
C MET A 960 -34.52 -0.46 4.49
N ALA A 961 -35.59 -0.14 5.22
CA ALA A 961 -36.97 -0.26 4.76
C ALA A 961 -37.48 1.08 4.20
N GLY A 962 -36.85 1.57 3.13
CA GLY A 962 -37.09 2.91 2.58
C GLY A 962 -36.37 4.01 3.35
N PHE A 963 -35.07 3.77 3.61
CA PHE A 963 -34.19 4.73 4.27
C PHE A 963 -33.51 5.60 3.20
N MET A 964 -33.96 6.85 3.07
CA MET A 964 -33.56 7.80 2.01
C MET A 964 -32.19 8.44 2.28
N ARG A 965 -31.24 7.68 2.83
CA ARG A 965 -29.87 8.11 3.14
C ARG A 965 -28.87 7.05 2.69
N ILE A 966 -27.76 7.51 2.13
CA ILE A 966 -26.62 6.64 1.81
C ILE A 966 -25.82 6.41 3.09
N VAL A 967 -25.61 5.15 3.43
CA VAL A 967 -24.77 4.70 4.55
C VAL A 967 -23.32 4.54 4.09
N THR A 968 -22.39 4.66 5.03
CA THR A 968 -20.93 4.62 4.84
C THR A 968 -20.36 3.30 5.35
N ARG A 969 -19.04 3.13 5.19
CA ARG A 969 -18.31 1.99 5.77
C ARG A 969 -18.44 1.92 7.30
N VAL A 970 -18.76 3.00 8.01
CA VAL A 970 -18.97 2.94 9.46
C VAL A 970 -20.08 1.97 9.85
N LEU A 971 -21.25 2.05 9.19
CA LEU A 971 -22.34 1.11 9.42
C LEU A 971 -22.03 -0.28 8.84
N LEU A 972 -21.46 -0.34 7.64
CA LEU A 972 -21.20 -1.61 6.94
C LEU A 972 -20.11 -2.44 7.64
N ASP A 973 -19.07 -1.81 8.17
CA ASP A 973 -18.01 -2.47 8.93
C ASP A 973 -18.50 -2.89 10.34
N ALA A 974 -19.49 -2.18 10.89
CA ALA A 974 -20.14 -2.56 12.14
C ALA A 974 -21.08 -3.77 11.98
N PHE A 975 -21.68 -3.94 10.79
CA PHE A 975 -22.61 -5.02 10.42
C PHE A 975 -22.18 -5.69 9.10
N PRO A 976 -20.98 -6.31 9.03
CA PRO A 976 -20.42 -6.82 7.78
C PRO A 976 -21.30 -7.92 7.20
N GLY A 977 -21.74 -7.74 5.96
CA GLY A 977 -22.64 -8.69 5.28
C GLY A 977 -24.03 -8.83 5.94
N ARG A 978 -24.42 -7.88 6.80
CA ARG A 978 -25.66 -7.93 7.60
C ARG A 978 -26.53 -6.68 7.46
N VAL A 979 -26.36 -5.95 6.37
CA VAL A 979 -27.21 -4.80 6.02
C VAL A 979 -27.91 -5.11 4.70
N LEU A 980 -29.24 -5.16 4.72
CA LEU A 980 -30.07 -5.36 3.54
C LEU A 980 -30.83 -4.09 3.16
N ASN A 981 -31.00 -3.89 1.87
CA ASN A 981 -31.85 -2.83 1.31
C ASN A 981 -32.83 -3.42 0.29
N THR A 982 -33.98 -2.75 0.11
CA THR A 982 -34.89 -2.99 -1.02
C THR A 982 -34.81 -1.82 -1.99
N HIS A 983 -34.78 -2.12 -3.28
CA HIS A 983 -34.71 -1.16 -4.37
C HIS A 983 -35.87 -1.37 -5.36
N PRO A 984 -36.58 -0.32 -5.80
CA PRO A 984 -37.80 -0.44 -6.59
C PRO A 984 -37.53 -0.57 -8.12
N SER A 985 -36.51 -1.34 -8.49
CA SER A 985 -36.25 -1.83 -9.86
C SER A 985 -35.52 -3.19 -9.81
N LEU A 986 -35.33 -3.81 -10.98
CA LEU A 986 -34.48 -4.99 -11.14
C LEU A 986 -33.01 -4.57 -11.29
N LEU A 987 -32.25 -4.57 -10.19
CA LEU A 987 -30.80 -4.31 -10.24
C LEU A 987 -30.06 -5.32 -11.12
N PRO A 988 -29.00 -4.92 -11.84
CA PRO A 988 -28.35 -3.60 -11.81
C PRO A 988 -29.05 -2.51 -12.66
N ALA A 989 -30.23 -2.76 -13.24
CA ALA A 989 -30.93 -1.76 -14.04
C ALA A 989 -31.61 -0.67 -13.18
N PHE A 990 -31.53 0.59 -13.63
CA PHE A 990 -32.18 1.75 -13.00
C PHE A 990 -31.83 1.94 -11.50
N LYS A 991 -30.52 2.07 -11.19
CA LYS A 991 -30.01 2.40 -9.85
C LYS A 991 -30.41 3.81 -9.41
N GLY A 992 -30.44 4.08 -8.10
CA GLY A 992 -30.61 5.42 -7.55
C GLY A 992 -32.06 5.86 -7.31
N ALA A 993 -32.23 7.09 -6.85
CA ALA A 993 -33.47 7.56 -6.21
C ALA A 993 -34.69 7.74 -7.13
N HIS A 994 -34.53 7.65 -8.46
CA HIS A 994 -35.58 7.93 -9.44
C HIS A 994 -35.93 6.73 -10.33
N ALA A 995 -35.73 5.50 -9.83
CA ALA A 995 -35.87 4.27 -10.60
C ALA A 995 -37.19 4.14 -11.40
N HIS A 996 -38.35 4.51 -10.84
CA HIS A 996 -39.63 4.45 -11.57
C HIS A 996 -39.70 5.41 -12.75
N ARG A 997 -39.19 6.64 -12.59
CA ARG A 997 -39.10 7.62 -13.66
C ARG A 997 -38.21 7.11 -14.78
N ASP A 998 -37.05 6.57 -14.42
CA ASP A 998 -36.07 6.08 -15.38
C ASP A 998 -36.60 4.87 -16.16
N VAL A 999 -37.33 3.98 -15.49
CA VAL A 999 -38.05 2.83 -16.11
C VAL A 999 -39.10 3.29 -17.12
N LEU A 1000 -39.90 4.31 -16.78
CA LEU A 1000 -40.91 4.84 -17.70
C LEU A 1000 -40.27 5.57 -18.88
N ALA A 1001 -39.23 6.36 -18.63
CA ALA A 1001 -38.49 7.09 -19.66
C ALA A 1001 -37.78 6.15 -20.66
N SER A 1002 -37.30 4.99 -20.20
CA SER A 1002 -36.64 4.02 -21.07
C SER A 1002 -37.61 3.21 -21.94
N GLY A 1003 -38.93 3.25 -21.65
CA GLY A 1003 -39.95 2.53 -22.39
C GLY A 1003 -39.90 1.00 -22.25
N VAL A 1004 -39.25 0.47 -21.20
CA VAL A 1004 -39.20 -0.98 -20.96
C VAL A 1004 -40.58 -1.51 -20.58
N ARG A 1005 -40.83 -2.80 -20.85
CA ARG A 1005 -42.12 -3.46 -20.54
C ARG A 1005 -42.11 -4.27 -19.25
N VAL A 1006 -40.94 -4.43 -18.63
CA VAL A 1006 -40.75 -5.17 -17.39
C VAL A 1006 -39.80 -4.37 -16.49
N THR A 1007 -40.19 -4.23 -15.23
CA THR A 1007 -39.37 -3.74 -14.12
C THR A 1007 -39.54 -4.68 -12.94
N GLY A 1008 -39.35 -4.24 -11.70
CA GLY A 1008 -39.54 -5.07 -10.53
C GLY A 1008 -39.07 -4.42 -9.25
N CYS A 1009 -38.78 -5.23 -8.24
CA CYS A 1009 -38.02 -4.82 -7.06
C CYS A 1009 -36.90 -5.82 -6.75
N THR A 1010 -35.90 -5.36 -6.03
CA THR A 1010 -34.72 -6.13 -5.64
C THR A 1010 -34.46 -5.98 -4.15
N ALA A 1011 -34.29 -7.09 -3.43
CA ALA A 1011 -33.63 -7.09 -2.12
C ALA A 1011 -32.18 -7.52 -2.29
N HIS A 1012 -31.25 -6.73 -1.75
CA HIS A 1012 -29.82 -6.96 -1.90
C HIS A 1012 -29.05 -6.60 -0.63
N PHE A 1013 -27.84 -7.14 -0.50
CA PHE A 1013 -26.90 -6.68 0.53
C PHE A 1013 -26.42 -5.27 0.21
N VAL A 1014 -26.21 -4.44 1.22
CA VAL A 1014 -25.66 -3.09 1.04
C VAL A 1014 -24.14 -3.17 1.01
N VAL A 1015 -23.54 -2.63 -0.04
CA VAL A 1015 -22.09 -2.45 -0.21
C VAL A 1015 -21.79 -0.94 -0.31
N PRO A 1016 -20.51 -0.50 -0.27
CA PRO A 1016 -20.19 0.93 -0.33
C PRO A 1016 -20.69 1.64 -1.60
N GLU A 1017 -20.83 0.92 -2.71
CA GLU A 1017 -21.43 1.43 -3.93
C GLU A 1017 -22.97 1.31 -3.88
N VAL A 1018 -23.65 2.41 -4.21
CA VAL A 1018 -25.12 2.52 -4.15
C VAL A 1018 -25.77 1.51 -5.09
N ASP A 1019 -26.71 0.73 -4.55
CA ASP A 1019 -27.51 -0.28 -5.27
C ASP A 1019 -26.68 -1.26 -6.13
N ALA A 1020 -25.48 -1.60 -5.65
CA ALA A 1020 -24.53 -2.45 -6.36
C ALA A 1020 -24.23 -3.77 -5.64
N GLY A 1021 -24.85 -4.03 -4.49
CA GLY A 1021 -24.52 -5.20 -3.71
C GLY A 1021 -25.20 -6.47 -4.23
N PRO A 1022 -24.70 -7.66 -3.83
CA PRO A 1022 -25.24 -8.93 -4.29
C PRO A 1022 -26.73 -9.08 -4.00
N ILE A 1023 -27.44 -9.52 -5.03
CA ILE A 1023 -28.88 -9.72 -5.02
C ILE A 1023 -29.22 -10.93 -4.15
N VAL A 1024 -30.18 -10.75 -3.23
CA VAL A 1024 -30.78 -11.83 -2.43
C VAL A 1024 -31.99 -12.37 -3.17
N LEU A 1025 -32.99 -11.52 -3.47
CA LEU A 1025 -34.21 -11.87 -4.21
C LEU A 1025 -34.62 -10.76 -5.18
N GLN A 1026 -35.28 -11.13 -6.28
CA GLN A 1026 -35.87 -10.19 -7.25
C GLN A 1026 -37.30 -10.62 -7.65
N ALA A 1027 -38.17 -9.64 -7.84
CA ALA A 1027 -39.55 -9.85 -8.31
C ALA A 1027 -39.82 -8.98 -9.54
N PRO A 1028 -40.18 -9.56 -10.70
CA PRO A 1028 -40.55 -8.77 -11.87
C PRO A 1028 -41.97 -8.20 -11.75
N ALA A 1029 -42.19 -7.02 -12.33
CA ALA A 1029 -43.48 -6.36 -12.50
C ALA A 1029 -43.66 -5.90 -13.95
N PRO A 1030 -44.84 -6.06 -14.57
CA PRO A 1030 -45.09 -5.49 -15.89
C PRO A 1030 -45.13 -3.96 -15.82
N VAL A 1031 -44.69 -3.29 -16.87
CA VAL A 1031 -44.92 -1.85 -17.13
C VAL A 1031 -46.02 -1.75 -18.19
N LEU A 1032 -47.19 -1.24 -17.79
CA LEU A 1032 -48.38 -1.20 -18.63
C LEU A 1032 -48.41 0.08 -19.48
N PRO A 1033 -48.99 0.03 -20.69
CA PRO A 1033 -49.24 1.23 -21.48
C PRO A 1033 -50.07 2.25 -20.67
N GLY A 1034 -49.53 3.47 -20.53
CA GLY A 1034 -50.19 4.55 -19.78
C GLY A 1034 -49.86 4.62 -18.29
N ASP A 1035 -48.92 3.81 -17.78
CA ASP A 1035 -48.46 3.93 -16.39
C ASP A 1035 -47.87 5.32 -16.09
N SER A 1036 -48.24 5.87 -14.93
CA SER A 1036 -47.56 7.00 -14.30
C SER A 1036 -46.53 6.49 -13.27
N GLU A 1037 -45.65 7.37 -12.77
CA GLU A 1037 -44.73 7.01 -11.67
C GLU A 1037 -45.50 6.44 -10.47
N GLU A 1038 -46.68 7.00 -10.17
CA GLU A 1038 -47.54 6.58 -9.06
C GLU A 1038 -48.16 5.20 -9.29
N THR A 1039 -48.75 4.93 -10.46
CA THR A 1039 -49.38 3.62 -10.74
C THR A 1039 -48.36 2.49 -10.80
N LEU A 1040 -47.16 2.79 -11.31
CA LEU A 1040 -46.05 1.84 -11.32
C LEU A 1040 -45.47 1.63 -9.91
N GLN A 1041 -45.31 2.70 -9.15
CA GLN A 1041 -44.85 2.64 -7.76
C GLN A 1041 -45.77 1.78 -6.91
N ASP A 1042 -47.08 1.98 -6.97
CA ASP A 1042 -48.05 1.18 -6.21
C ASP A 1042 -47.98 -0.31 -6.56
N ARG A 1043 -47.77 -0.64 -7.85
CA ARG A 1043 -47.61 -2.02 -8.29
C ARG A 1043 -46.32 -2.65 -7.77
N VAL A 1044 -45.18 -1.98 -7.91
CA VAL A 1044 -43.88 -2.49 -7.45
C VAL A 1044 -43.85 -2.60 -5.93
N LYS A 1045 -44.46 -1.65 -5.22
CA LYS A 1045 -44.55 -1.63 -3.77
C LYS A 1045 -45.27 -2.85 -3.18
N LEU A 1046 -46.29 -3.38 -3.86
CA LEU A 1046 -46.93 -4.64 -3.45
C LEU A 1046 -45.96 -5.83 -3.52
N LEU A 1047 -45.02 -5.82 -4.47
CA LEU A 1047 -43.97 -6.84 -4.55
C LEU A 1047 -42.92 -6.66 -3.47
N GLU A 1048 -42.49 -5.42 -3.19
CA GLU A 1048 -41.55 -5.12 -2.11
C GLU A 1048 -42.06 -5.62 -0.74
N HIS A 1049 -43.37 -5.47 -0.48
CA HIS A 1049 -44.00 -5.93 0.77
C HIS A 1049 -43.94 -7.45 0.96
N ARG A 1050 -43.77 -8.22 -0.12
CA ARG A 1050 -43.61 -9.68 -0.04
C ARG A 1050 -42.15 -10.09 -0.06
N LEU A 1051 -41.40 -9.50 -0.99
CA LEU A 1051 -40.01 -9.87 -1.28
C LEU A 1051 -39.06 -9.47 -0.15
N PHE A 1052 -39.21 -8.26 0.41
CA PHE A 1052 -38.24 -7.77 1.38
C PHE A 1052 -38.28 -8.53 2.72
N PRO A 1053 -39.46 -8.86 3.30
CA PRO A 1053 -39.52 -9.73 4.46
C PRO A 1053 -38.98 -11.14 4.23
N ALA A 1054 -39.20 -11.71 3.03
CA ALA A 1054 -38.68 -13.02 2.67
C ALA A 1054 -37.14 -13.03 2.57
N ALA A 1055 -36.54 -12.00 1.96
CA ALA A 1055 -35.09 -11.84 1.88
C ALA A 1055 -34.46 -11.67 3.28
N VAL A 1056 -35.06 -10.85 4.13
CA VAL A 1056 -34.61 -10.68 5.53
C VAL A 1056 -34.73 -11.99 6.31
N ALA A 1057 -35.80 -12.76 6.11
CA ALA A 1057 -35.98 -14.06 6.74
C ALA A 1057 -34.93 -15.10 6.28
N ALA A 1058 -34.62 -15.15 4.99
CA ALA A 1058 -33.59 -16.04 4.44
C ALA A 1058 -32.20 -15.73 5.03
N VAL A 1059 -31.82 -14.45 5.13
CA VAL A 1059 -30.55 -14.06 5.76
C VAL A 1059 -30.56 -14.32 7.26
N ALA A 1060 -31.69 -14.10 7.95
CA ALA A 1060 -31.82 -14.37 9.38
C ALA A 1060 -31.72 -15.87 9.72
N ARG A 1061 -32.18 -16.76 8.84
CA ARG A 1061 -32.01 -18.23 8.99
C ARG A 1061 -30.60 -18.72 8.65
N GLY A 1062 -29.81 -17.89 7.98
CA GLY A 1062 -28.54 -18.30 7.39
C GLY A 1062 -28.68 -19.02 6.04
N ASP A 1063 -29.85 -18.94 5.40
CA ASP A 1063 -30.12 -19.58 4.11
C ASP A 1063 -29.41 -18.87 2.95
N CYS A 1064 -29.28 -17.53 2.99
CA CYS A 1064 -28.39 -16.74 2.12
C CYS A 1064 -27.43 -15.91 2.97
N ARG A 1065 -26.18 -15.82 2.54
CA ARG A 1065 -25.15 -14.99 3.16
C ARG A 1065 -24.33 -14.25 2.13
N PHE A 1066 -23.82 -13.09 2.53
CA PHE A 1066 -22.88 -12.29 1.76
C PHE A 1066 -21.46 -12.84 1.93
N VAL A 1067 -20.76 -13.10 0.82
CA VAL A 1067 -19.35 -13.49 0.80
C VAL A 1067 -18.59 -12.41 0.03
N ALA A 1068 -17.76 -11.66 0.76
CA ALA A 1068 -16.86 -10.65 0.20
C ALA A 1068 -15.62 -11.33 -0.39
N GLY A 1069 -15.23 -10.98 -1.62
CA GLY A 1069 -13.98 -11.49 -2.21
C GLY A 1069 -13.79 -11.13 -3.70
N PRO A 1070 -12.55 -10.94 -4.18
CA PRO A 1070 -12.26 -10.84 -5.62
C PRO A 1070 -12.50 -12.20 -6.30
N PRO A 1071 -13.03 -12.27 -7.55
CA PRO A 1071 -13.25 -11.16 -8.48
C PRO A 1071 -14.60 -10.44 -8.32
N ALA A 1072 -15.49 -10.88 -7.42
CA ALA A 1072 -16.77 -10.22 -7.16
C ALA A 1072 -17.38 -10.66 -5.82
N ASP A 1073 -18.04 -9.71 -5.15
CA ASP A 1073 -18.93 -9.98 -4.02
C ASP A 1073 -20.09 -10.90 -4.46
N LYS A 1074 -20.45 -11.92 -3.66
CA LYS A 1074 -21.52 -12.89 -4.02
C LYS A 1074 -22.49 -13.16 -2.85
N CYS A 1075 -23.78 -13.37 -3.14
CA CYS A 1075 -24.67 -14.10 -2.22
C CYS A 1075 -24.46 -15.59 -2.45
N VAL A 1076 -24.30 -16.34 -1.38
CA VAL A 1076 -24.23 -17.80 -1.37
C VAL A 1076 -25.44 -18.32 -0.62
N TRP A 1077 -26.19 -19.22 -1.25
CA TRP A 1077 -27.30 -19.92 -0.63
C TRP A 1077 -26.85 -21.28 -0.07
N SER A 1078 -27.40 -21.70 1.06
CA SER A 1078 -27.14 -23.00 1.69
C SER A 1078 -27.88 -24.16 0.98
N CYS A 1079 -28.92 -23.84 0.21
CA CYS A 1079 -29.72 -24.73 -0.63
C CYS A 1079 -30.11 -23.99 -1.93
N GLU A 1080 -30.82 -24.64 -2.86
CA GLU A 1080 -31.36 -23.90 -4.01
C GLU A 1080 -32.28 -22.75 -3.53
N PRO A 1081 -32.11 -21.52 -4.04
CA PRO A 1081 -32.98 -20.42 -3.68
C PRO A 1081 -34.42 -20.79 -4.05
N PRO A 1082 -35.40 -20.60 -3.15
CA PRO A 1082 -36.76 -21.01 -3.45
C PRO A 1082 -37.28 -20.28 -4.68
N SER A 1083 -38.05 -20.98 -5.50
CA SER A 1083 -38.63 -20.40 -6.70
C SER A 1083 -39.58 -19.27 -6.31
N MET A 1084 -39.71 -18.26 -7.18
CA MET A 1084 -40.62 -17.14 -6.89
C MET A 1084 -42.08 -17.59 -6.74
N ALA A 1085 -42.44 -18.74 -7.31
CA ALA A 1085 -43.74 -19.38 -7.15
C ALA A 1085 -43.93 -20.09 -5.80
N GLU A 1086 -42.84 -20.46 -5.10
CA GLU A 1086 -42.89 -20.99 -3.73
C GLU A 1086 -42.97 -19.87 -2.67
N PHE A 1087 -42.58 -18.64 -3.05
CA PHE A 1087 -42.67 -17.45 -2.20
C PHE A 1087 -43.94 -16.61 -2.41
N MET A 1088 -44.51 -16.59 -3.62
CA MET A 1088 -45.77 -15.91 -3.95
C MET A 1088 -46.99 -16.72 -3.55
#